data_AF-A0A2E6M2P4-F1
#
_entry.id   AF-A0A2E6M2P4-F1
#
_cell.length_a   1.000
_cell.length_b   1.000
_cell.length_c   1.000
_cell.angle_alpha   90.00
_cell.angle_beta   90.00
_cell.angle_gamma   90.00
#
_symmetry.space_group_name_H-M   'P 1'
#
loop_
_entity.id
_entity.type
_entity.pdbx_description
1 polymer ?
#
loop_
_entity_poly.entity_id
_entity_poly.type
_entity_poly.pdbx_seq_one_letter_code
_entity_poly.pdbx_strand_id
1 'polypeptide(L)'
;MKRTRIVAEREIQNFFDHPTAYILMVAFLGLSLFLAFRSIYALSLASLRPLFDLLPWLFAVFIPALTMRSVAEEKRTGTIEWLSSYPLGELEILMGKLIGNWFFVMLSLAGTLPMALGVFLLSDADPGIMLAQYIGASLLAMQGVAIGLWASTATKNQVTAFILATSVSFALVFIGTPVVLYGLTPFLGTALSRLSVMGHFENVARGVIDLRDIVYFLSTAGLFVAMAVGLLVKQRLSEQRESYKRLRAGIAISLGLVVVTNLLGGNIGGRVDLTRESLYTLSPGSKETLDNLSDLVTLKLFISDELPSELQPTLRDVRDLISDMNRAGGDNLVVENLNPGDDLDIAAEARSLGIIENEFNVLRDDEFEVRRGWFGLALLYADQQEVIPFISGTADLEFRIASAISVMTTDKRPSVAFLTGLGALGESELPSLGRALMERYEVTSLDLSQEGDLGLDPENMDLVILAGPKEPVSEKKVNEIENFISEGGGALILVDKHQISLETPTTSLVTTGLEEFLQRQGIGVDEGLVMDYGSNSNISMGPQGLFNVVRPYPLWPIGLKGSLHATTRDLNGLSAGWATAITIADSVENIERLWITTEAGGIQPPNSLIMPDALLQPDPDGFQTVTLAVAIGGGETEPTTNDVREGRIIVVGDVDFLEESFIQVSPDNLIFAENAIDWLAQDEALIAIRSKTRTPPPIVFTSDFQKASLRWGNLIGVPLIIVIYGVMKVTGRRRRAEVRWGDFIA
;
A
#
# COMPACT_ATOMS: atom_id res chain seq x y z
N MET A 1 21.34 -35.09 3.51
CA MET A 1 21.64 -33.64 3.63
C MET A 1 23.12 -33.28 3.48
N LYS A 2 24.09 -33.96 4.12
CA LYS A 2 25.54 -33.62 3.97
C LYS A 2 26.00 -33.57 2.50
N ARG A 3 25.55 -34.51 1.66
CA ARG A 3 25.89 -34.61 0.23
C ARG A 3 25.34 -33.44 -0.61
N THR A 4 24.05 -33.14 -0.46
CA THR A 4 23.38 -32.00 -1.11
C THR A 4 24.09 -30.68 -0.81
N ARG A 5 24.47 -30.47 0.46
CA ARG A 5 25.19 -29.27 0.90
C ARG A 5 26.54 -29.12 0.19
N ILE A 6 27.32 -30.21 0.06
CA ILE A 6 28.62 -30.17 -0.63
C ILE A 6 28.44 -29.76 -2.10
N VAL A 7 27.40 -30.28 -2.77
CA VAL A 7 27.08 -29.88 -4.16
C VAL A 7 26.69 -28.40 -4.21
N ALA A 8 25.88 -27.92 -3.28
CA ALA A 8 25.47 -26.51 -3.21
C ALA A 8 26.68 -25.58 -2.99
N GLU A 9 27.56 -25.90 -2.03
CA GLU A 9 28.78 -25.13 -1.76
C GLU A 9 29.68 -25.06 -2.99
N ARG A 10 29.84 -26.17 -3.71
CA ARG A 10 30.59 -26.21 -4.98
C ARG A 10 29.95 -25.35 -6.06
N GLU A 11 28.62 -25.40 -6.21
CA GLU A 11 27.89 -24.58 -7.20
C GLU A 11 28.04 -23.09 -6.89
N ILE A 12 27.93 -22.70 -5.60
CA ILE A 12 28.15 -21.33 -5.14
C ILE A 12 29.57 -20.86 -5.47
N GLN A 13 30.58 -21.68 -5.15
CA GLN A 13 31.98 -21.38 -5.48
C GLN A 13 32.19 -21.20 -7.00
N ASN A 14 31.53 -22.00 -7.84
CA ASN A 14 31.63 -21.88 -9.28
C ASN A 14 31.14 -20.50 -9.80
N PHE A 15 30.04 -19.96 -9.27
CA PHE A 15 29.56 -18.61 -9.65
C PHE A 15 30.59 -17.55 -9.33
N PHE A 16 31.07 -17.60 -8.11
CA PHE A 16 32.06 -16.72 -7.55
C PHE A 16 33.43 -16.77 -8.25
N ASP A 17 33.71 -17.85 -8.96
CA ASP A 17 34.95 -18.04 -9.70
C ASP A 17 34.87 -17.53 -11.16
N HIS A 18 33.66 -17.33 -11.68
CA HIS A 18 33.44 -16.97 -13.08
C HIS A 18 33.02 -15.50 -13.25
N PRO A 19 33.71 -14.72 -14.12
CA PRO A 19 33.36 -13.31 -14.37
C PRO A 19 31.92 -13.08 -14.83
N THR A 20 31.34 -14.05 -15.54
CA THR A 20 29.97 -13.97 -16.07
C THR A 20 28.92 -13.78 -14.99
N ALA A 21 29.11 -14.38 -13.80
CA ALA A 21 28.16 -14.24 -12.69
C ALA A 21 28.09 -12.79 -12.18
N TYR A 22 29.25 -12.13 -12.08
CA TYR A 22 29.34 -10.72 -11.69
C TYR A 22 28.73 -9.79 -12.73
N ILE A 23 28.96 -10.05 -14.03
CA ILE A 23 28.38 -9.25 -15.12
C ILE A 23 26.84 -9.33 -15.08
N LEU A 24 26.29 -10.53 -14.92
CA LEU A 24 24.83 -10.72 -14.81
C LEU A 24 24.27 -10.03 -13.57
N MET A 25 24.93 -10.14 -12.41
CA MET A 25 24.50 -9.48 -11.18
C MET A 25 24.52 -7.95 -11.31
N VAL A 26 25.54 -7.38 -11.94
CA VAL A 26 25.63 -5.93 -12.22
C VAL A 26 24.54 -5.48 -13.19
N ALA A 27 24.24 -6.24 -14.24
CA ALA A 27 23.17 -5.93 -15.17
C ALA A 27 21.79 -5.96 -14.49
N PHE A 28 21.53 -6.97 -13.67
CA PHE A 28 20.32 -7.08 -12.86
C PHE A 28 20.18 -5.90 -11.89
N LEU A 29 21.23 -5.58 -11.13
CA LEU A 29 21.23 -4.49 -10.15
C LEU A 29 21.09 -3.12 -10.82
N GLY A 30 21.82 -2.87 -11.91
CA GLY A 30 21.74 -1.61 -12.64
C GLY A 30 20.32 -1.33 -13.17
N LEU A 31 19.68 -2.34 -13.76
CA LEU A 31 18.32 -2.20 -14.29
C LEU A 31 17.28 -2.08 -13.17
N SER A 32 17.34 -2.95 -12.16
CA SER A 32 16.38 -2.92 -11.03
C SER A 32 16.46 -1.62 -10.23
N LEU A 33 17.66 -1.18 -9.83
CA LEU A 33 17.85 0.04 -9.04
C LEU A 33 17.51 1.31 -9.84
N PHE A 34 17.81 1.33 -11.15
CA PHE A 34 17.40 2.43 -12.03
C PHE A 34 15.88 2.59 -12.07
N LEU A 35 15.15 1.48 -12.28
CA LEU A 35 13.70 1.49 -12.36
C LEU A 35 13.07 1.86 -11.02
N ALA A 36 13.57 1.29 -9.91
CA ALA A 36 13.11 1.62 -8.57
C ALA A 36 13.25 3.11 -8.25
N PHE A 37 14.45 3.67 -8.48
CA PHE A 37 14.70 5.09 -8.22
C PHE A 37 13.86 6.00 -9.13
N ARG A 38 13.72 5.66 -10.41
CA ARG A 38 12.89 6.42 -11.36
C ARG A 38 11.44 6.50 -10.87
N SER A 39 10.87 5.39 -10.41
CA SER A 39 9.48 5.34 -9.95
C SER A 39 9.27 6.10 -8.66
N ILE A 40 10.14 5.93 -7.66
CA ILE A 40 10.07 6.65 -6.38
C ILE A 40 10.18 8.17 -6.60
N TYR A 41 11.09 8.60 -7.49
CA TYR A 41 11.24 10.01 -7.82
C TYR A 41 10.05 10.60 -8.60
N ALA A 42 9.45 9.81 -9.49
CA ALA A 42 8.32 10.26 -10.30
C ALA A 42 7.01 10.34 -9.50
N LEU A 43 6.81 9.44 -8.54
CA LEU A 43 5.60 9.35 -7.73
C LEU A 43 5.73 10.11 -6.40
N SER A 44 6.94 10.43 -5.96
CA SER A 44 7.24 10.96 -4.62
C SER A 44 6.71 10.08 -3.47
N LEU A 45 6.49 8.79 -3.73
CA LEU A 45 6.02 7.81 -2.74
C LEU A 45 7.14 6.87 -2.31
N ALA A 46 7.18 6.59 -1.02
CA ALA A 46 8.11 5.67 -0.39
C ALA A 46 7.68 4.20 -0.56
N SER A 47 7.63 3.73 -1.81
CA SER A 47 7.23 2.37 -2.14
C SER A 47 8.26 1.65 -3.01
N LEU A 48 8.60 0.43 -2.62
CA LEU A 48 9.35 -0.50 -3.48
C LEU A 48 8.44 -1.29 -4.42
N ARG A 49 7.12 -1.16 -4.31
CA ARG A 49 6.17 -1.94 -5.11
C ARG A 49 6.46 -1.89 -6.62
N PRO A 50 6.77 -0.73 -7.24
CA PRO A 50 7.12 -0.68 -8.66
C PRO A 50 8.34 -1.53 -9.06
N LEU A 51 9.31 -1.71 -8.15
CA LEU A 51 10.45 -2.61 -8.38
C LEU A 51 10.00 -4.08 -8.40
N PHE A 52 9.17 -4.46 -7.42
CA PHE A 52 8.72 -5.84 -7.27
C PHE A 52 7.71 -6.22 -8.35
N ASP A 53 6.82 -5.33 -8.79
CA ASP A 53 5.90 -5.59 -9.91
C ASP A 53 6.64 -5.94 -11.22
N LEU A 54 7.86 -5.42 -11.39
CA LEU A 54 8.73 -5.74 -12.54
C LEU A 54 9.62 -6.96 -12.32
N LEU A 55 9.74 -7.44 -11.09
CA LEU A 55 10.66 -8.52 -10.73
C LEU A 55 10.35 -9.85 -11.46
N PRO A 56 9.09 -10.29 -11.65
CA PRO A 56 8.77 -11.46 -12.47
C PRO A 56 9.36 -11.40 -13.88
N TRP A 57 9.32 -10.23 -14.52
CA TRP A 57 9.88 -10.00 -15.85
C TRP A 57 11.41 -10.04 -15.84
N LEU A 58 12.03 -9.40 -14.84
CA LEU A 58 13.49 -9.41 -14.69
C LEU A 58 13.99 -10.83 -14.43
N PHE A 59 13.33 -11.59 -13.55
CA PHE A 59 13.68 -12.97 -13.22
C PHE A 59 13.45 -13.94 -14.38
N ALA A 60 12.44 -13.70 -15.22
CA ALA A 60 12.20 -14.48 -16.43
C ALA A 60 13.36 -14.43 -17.45
N VAL A 61 14.29 -13.46 -17.33
CA VAL A 61 15.52 -13.38 -18.15
C VAL A 61 16.76 -13.68 -17.32
N PHE A 62 16.87 -13.07 -16.14
CA PHE A 62 18.05 -13.17 -15.29
C PHE A 62 18.32 -14.60 -14.80
N ILE A 63 17.28 -15.29 -14.33
CA ILE A 63 17.44 -16.64 -13.76
C ILE A 63 17.79 -17.67 -14.83
N PRO A 64 17.16 -17.69 -16.03
CA PRO A 64 17.62 -18.50 -17.14
C PRO A 64 19.08 -18.25 -17.52
N ALA A 65 19.54 -16.99 -17.55
CA ALA A 65 20.92 -16.65 -17.88
C ALA A 65 21.92 -17.19 -16.85
N LEU A 66 21.52 -17.23 -15.58
CA LEU A 66 22.32 -17.78 -14.49
C LEU A 66 22.39 -19.31 -14.52
N THR A 67 21.24 -19.96 -14.74
CA THR A 67 21.06 -21.42 -14.62
C THR A 67 21.43 -22.19 -15.89
N MET A 68 21.49 -21.53 -17.06
CA MET A 68 21.72 -22.19 -18.36
C MET A 68 22.95 -23.10 -18.36
N ARG A 69 24.01 -22.72 -17.63
CA ARG A 69 25.28 -23.46 -17.56
C ARG A 69 25.24 -24.63 -16.59
N SER A 70 24.35 -24.63 -15.60
CA SER A 70 24.44 -25.49 -14.40
C SER A 70 24.55 -26.99 -14.73
N VAL A 71 23.75 -27.50 -15.67
CA VAL A 71 23.79 -28.92 -16.10
C VAL A 71 24.22 -29.06 -17.56
N ALA A 72 23.82 -28.13 -18.44
CA ALA A 72 24.12 -28.19 -19.87
C ALA A 72 25.64 -28.21 -20.13
N GLU A 73 26.43 -27.46 -19.36
CA GLU A 73 27.89 -27.45 -19.50
C GLU A 73 28.53 -28.74 -19.05
N GLU A 74 28.03 -29.35 -17.98
CA GLU A 74 28.51 -30.64 -17.50
C GLU A 74 28.23 -31.75 -18.53
N LYS A 75 27.08 -31.66 -19.21
CA LYS A 75 26.72 -32.54 -20.33
C LYS A 75 27.55 -32.29 -21.58
N ARG A 76 27.89 -31.02 -21.88
CA ARG A 76 28.72 -30.64 -23.02
C ARG A 76 30.16 -31.10 -22.85
N THR A 77 30.70 -30.99 -21.63
CA THR A 77 32.08 -31.33 -21.28
C THR A 77 32.28 -32.81 -20.91
N GLY A 78 31.20 -33.59 -20.80
CA GLY A 78 31.26 -34.99 -20.37
C GLY A 78 31.53 -35.18 -18.87
N THR A 79 31.66 -34.11 -18.10
CA THR A 79 31.92 -34.17 -16.66
C THR A 79 30.73 -34.71 -15.86
N ILE A 80 29.54 -34.71 -16.44
CA ILE A 80 28.34 -35.32 -15.85
C ILE A 80 28.50 -36.84 -15.62
N GLU A 81 29.31 -37.53 -16.44
CA GLU A 81 29.58 -38.97 -16.29
C GLU A 81 30.42 -39.25 -15.05
N TRP A 82 31.39 -38.38 -14.76
CA TRP A 82 32.19 -38.41 -13.53
C TRP A 82 31.35 -38.09 -12.30
N LEU A 83 30.47 -37.10 -12.38
CA LEU A 83 29.54 -36.81 -11.29
C LEU A 83 28.60 -38.00 -11.04
N SER A 84 28.30 -38.74 -12.10
CA SER A 84 27.40 -39.89 -12.06
C SER A 84 28.02 -41.18 -11.52
N SER A 85 29.36 -41.30 -11.54
CA SER A 85 30.06 -42.45 -10.96
C SER A 85 30.25 -42.33 -9.44
N TYR A 86 30.11 -41.14 -8.87
CA TYR A 86 30.01 -40.97 -7.42
C TYR A 86 28.68 -41.51 -6.88
N PRO A 87 28.64 -42.01 -5.63
CA PRO A 87 27.44 -42.57 -5.00
C PRO A 87 26.46 -41.47 -4.55
N LEU A 88 26.12 -40.54 -5.46
CA LEU A 88 25.20 -39.42 -5.26
C LEU A 88 23.89 -39.69 -6.00
N GLY A 89 22.76 -39.46 -5.33
CA GLY A 89 21.45 -39.54 -5.98
C GLY A 89 21.21 -38.36 -6.94
N GLU A 90 20.42 -38.56 -7.99
CA GLU A 90 20.07 -37.51 -8.97
C GLU A 90 19.34 -36.35 -8.32
N LEU A 91 18.44 -36.65 -7.37
CA LEU A 91 17.74 -35.64 -6.57
C LEU A 91 18.72 -34.88 -5.67
N GLU A 92 19.72 -35.55 -5.08
CA GLU A 92 20.73 -34.86 -4.24
C GLU A 92 21.57 -33.86 -5.06
N ILE A 93 21.91 -34.22 -6.30
CA ILE A 93 22.65 -33.37 -7.23
C ILE A 93 21.80 -32.15 -7.61
N LEU A 94 20.57 -32.39 -8.07
CA LEU A 94 19.68 -31.30 -8.52
C LEU A 94 19.26 -30.38 -7.39
N MET A 95 18.97 -30.90 -6.19
CA MET A 95 18.68 -30.06 -5.03
C MET A 95 19.89 -29.22 -4.59
N GLY A 96 21.11 -29.77 -4.69
CA GLY A 96 22.33 -29.00 -4.43
C GLY A 96 22.50 -27.85 -5.41
N LYS A 97 22.28 -28.12 -6.70
CA LYS A 97 22.30 -27.08 -7.76
C LYS A 97 21.19 -26.05 -7.57
N LEU A 98 19.98 -26.48 -7.21
CA LEU A 98 18.83 -25.61 -6.92
C LEU A 98 19.18 -24.62 -5.81
N ILE A 99 19.64 -25.14 -4.65
CA ILE A 99 20.01 -24.31 -3.49
C ILE A 99 21.15 -23.35 -3.85
N GLY A 100 22.16 -23.81 -4.58
CA GLY A 100 23.31 -22.96 -4.97
C GLY A 100 22.93 -21.82 -5.93
N ASN A 101 22.10 -22.12 -6.94
CA ASN A 101 21.60 -21.10 -7.87
C ASN A 101 20.62 -20.15 -7.18
N TRP A 102 19.68 -20.67 -6.38
CA TRP A 102 18.73 -19.87 -5.60
C TRP A 102 19.45 -18.93 -4.63
N PHE A 103 20.46 -19.42 -3.91
CA PHE A 103 21.28 -18.57 -3.04
C PHE A 103 21.97 -17.44 -3.81
N PHE A 104 22.48 -17.70 -5.01
CA PHE A 104 23.11 -16.64 -5.83
C PHE A 104 22.08 -15.60 -6.32
N VAL A 105 20.86 -16.03 -6.67
CA VAL A 105 19.76 -15.08 -6.97
C VAL A 105 19.40 -14.26 -5.74
N MET A 106 19.34 -14.87 -4.55
CA MET A 106 19.11 -14.15 -3.30
C MET A 106 20.23 -13.17 -2.97
N LEU A 107 21.49 -13.51 -3.26
CA LEU A 107 22.60 -12.58 -3.12
C LEU A 107 22.49 -11.40 -4.10
N SER A 108 22.03 -11.66 -5.31
CA SER A 108 21.80 -10.61 -6.31
C SER A 108 20.64 -9.70 -5.88
N LEU A 109 19.56 -10.27 -5.37
CA LEU A 109 18.43 -9.53 -4.80
C LEU A 109 18.82 -8.77 -3.53
N ALA A 110 19.71 -9.31 -2.69
CA ALA A 110 20.22 -8.61 -1.51
C ALA A 110 20.98 -7.32 -1.88
N GLY A 111 21.49 -7.21 -3.11
CA GLY A 111 22.04 -5.94 -3.60
C GLY A 111 20.99 -4.83 -3.78
N THR A 112 19.69 -5.12 -3.73
CA THR A 112 18.65 -4.08 -3.69
C THR A 112 18.31 -3.60 -2.28
N LEU A 113 18.82 -4.26 -1.24
CA LEU A 113 18.57 -3.88 0.16
C LEU A 113 19.06 -2.47 0.52
N PRO A 114 20.19 -1.94 0.03
CA PRO A 114 20.58 -0.57 0.33
C PRO A 114 19.55 0.47 -0.13
N MET A 115 18.83 0.20 -1.23
CA MET A 115 17.71 1.05 -1.66
C MET A 115 16.52 0.92 -0.72
N ALA A 116 16.16 -0.31 -0.34
CA ALA A 116 15.09 -0.57 0.61
C ALA A 116 15.33 0.09 1.97
N LEU A 117 16.54 -0.06 2.50
CA LEU A 117 16.98 0.60 3.73
C LEU A 117 17.00 2.12 3.58
N GLY A 118 17.42 2.64 2.42
CA GLY A 118 17.38 4.08 2.16
C GLY A 118 15.96 4.63 2.18
N VAL A 119 14.99 3.93 1.59
CA VAL A 119 13.57 4.31 1.65
C VAL A 119 13.07 4.23 3.10
N PHE A 120 13.32 3.13 3.80
CA PHE A 120 12.92 2.93 5.20
C PHE A 120 13.50 3.98 6.17
N LEU A 121 14.74 4.43 5.94
CA LEU A 121 15.37 5.45 6.79
C LEU A 121 14.92 6.87 6.49
N LEU A 122 14.42 7.14 5.27
CA LEU A 122 14.02 8.48 4.81
C LEU A 122 12.51 8.71 4.86
N SER A 123 11.72 7.69 5.23
CA SER A 123 10.26 7.75 5.21
C SER A 123 9.67 6.71 6.15
N ASP A 124 8.38 6.84 6.44
CA ASP A 124 7.66 5.89 7.29
C ASP A 124 7.20 4.61 6.55
N ALA A 125 7.98 4.16 5.56
CA ALA A 125 7.63 3.01 4.74
C ALA A 125 7.45 1.73 5.57
N ASP A 126 6.42 0.96 5.24
CA ASP A 126 6.07 -0.25 5.98
C ASP A 126 7.13 -1.36 5.80
N PRO A 127 7.88 -1.73 6.87
CA PRO A 127 8.90 -2.76 6.81
C PRO A 127 8.31 -4.16 6.61
N GLY A 128 7.05 -4.36 7.01
CA GLY A 128 6.28 -5.57 6.81
C GLY A 128 6.02 -5.86 5.35
N ILE A 129 5.56 -4.83 4.60
CA ILE A 129 5.39 -4.91 3.15
C ILE A 129 6.72 -5.23 2.47
N MET A 130 7.80 -4.53 2.85
CA MET A 130 9.13 -4.78 2.30
C MET A 130 9.58 -6.22 2.55
N LEU A 131 9.41 -6.74 3.77
CA LEU A 131 9.78 -8.11 4.13
C LEU A 131 8.99 -9.13 3.30
N ALA A 132 7.68 -8.96 3.20
CA ALA A 132 6.81 -9.81 2.39
C ALA A 132 7.26 -9.82 0.91
N GLN A 133 7.57 -8.65 0.34
CA GLN A 133 8.09 -8.53 -1.02
C GLN A 133 9.37 -9.35 -1.24
N TYR A 134 10.34 -9.30 -0.31
CA TYR A 134 11.56 -10.11 -0.40
C TYR A 134 11.29 -11.62 -0.21
N ILE A 135 10.34 -12.00 0.65
CA ILE A 135 9.91 -13.41 0.81
C ILE A 135 9.26 -13.92 -0.48
N GLY A 136 8.34 -13.16 -1.08
CA GLY A 136 7.71 -13.50 -2.35
C GLY A 136 8.71 -13.60 -3.49
N ALA A 137 9.65 -12.66 -3.57
CA ALA A 137 10.75 -12.70 -4.52
C ALA A 137 11.61 -13.95 -4.35
N SER A 138 11.80 -14.41 -3.13
CA SER A 138 12.52 -15.64 -2.83
C SER A 138 11.82 -16.90 -3.35
N LEU A 139 10.50 -16.98 -3.18
CA LEU A 139 9.67 -18.09 -3.70
C LEU A 139 9.63 -18.09 -5.23
N LEU A 140 9.43 -16.92 -5.83
CA LEU A 140 9.49 -16.71 -7.28
C LEU A 140 10.86 -17.12 -7.85
N ALA A 141 11.96 -16.74 -7.18
CA ALA A 141 13.30 -17.14 -7.58
C ALA A 141 13.48 -18.66 -7.52
N MET A 142 12.92 -19.34 -6.52
CA MET A 142 12.99 -20.80 -6.41
C MET A 142 12.30 -21.48 -7.59
N GLN A 143 11.10 -21.00 -7.97
CA GLN A 143 10.38 -21.47 -9.15
C GLN A 143 11.20 -21.23 -10.43
N GLY A 144 11.71 -20.01 -10.63
CA GLY A 144 12.52 -19.68 -11.80
C GLY A 144 13.80 -20.54 -11.90
N VAL A 145 14.47 -20.81 -10.78
CA VAL A 145 15.67 -21.66 -10.78
C VAL A 145 15.31 -23.10 -11.12
N ALA A 146 14.19 -23.62 -10.63
CA ALA A 146 13.72 -24.95 -10.98
C ALA A 146 13.44 -25.09 -12.49
N ILE A 147 12.77 -24.09 -13.09
CA ILE A 147 12.54 -24.02 -14.55
C ILE A 147 13.88 -24.00 -15.31
N GLY A 148 14.81 -23.15 -14.85
CA GLY A 148 16.16 -23.04 -15.40
C GLY A 148 16.97 -24.35 -15.37
N LEU A 149 16.94 -25.07 -14.25
CA LEU A 149 17.59 -26.36 -14.10
C LEU A 149 16.97 -27.44 -14.98
N TRP A 150 15.64 -27.47 -15.09
CA TRP A 150 14.96 -28.36 -16.02
C TRP A 150 15.40 -28.12 -17.47
N ALA A 151 15.39 -26.87 -17.92
CA ALA A 151 15.83 -26.51 -19.26
C ALA A 151 17.31 -26.82 -19.51
N SER A 152 18.18 -26.51 -18.54
CA SER A 152 19.62 -26.85 -18.59
C SER A 152 19.86 -28.36 -18.65
N THR A 153 18.96 -29.15 -18.05
CA THR A 153 19.00 -30.62 -18.13
C THR A 153 18.48 -31.14 -19.48
N ALA A 154 17.54 -30.44 -20.12
CA ALA A 154 16.93 -30.87 -21.38
C ALA A 154 17.90 -30.84 -22.58
N THR A 155 18.97 -30.03 -22.53
CA THR A 155 19.89 -29.82 -23.66
C THR A 155 21.36 -29.85 -23.25
N LYS A 156 22.25 -29.99 -24.23
CA LYS A 156 23.71 -29.86 -24.08
C LYS A 156 24.21 -28.45 -24.43
N ASN A 157 23.36 -27.62 -25.04
CA ASN A 157 23.73 -26.27 -25.50
C ASN A 157 23.18 -25.22 -24.52
N GLN A 158 24.08 -24.39 -23.95
CA GLN A 158 23.73 -23.33 -23.01
C GLN A 158 22.74 -22.32 -23.61
N VAL A 159 22.91 -21.94 -24.88
CA VAL A 159 22.02 -20.95 -25.54
C VAL A 159 20.61 -21.52 -25.67
N THR A 160 20.49 -22.80 -26.05
CA THR A 160 19.18 -23.48 -26.12
C THR A 160 18.55 -23.62 -24.74
N ALA A 161 19.34 -23.89 -23.70
CA ALA A 161 18.84 -23.97 -22.32
C ALA A 161 18.29 -22.62 -21.86
N PHE A 162 19.01 -21.53 -22.15
CA PHE A 162 18.57 -20.17 -21.88
C PHE A 162 17.24 -19.86 -22.58
N ILE A 163 17.16 -20.03 -23.90
CA ILE A 163 15.95 -19.72 -24.67
C ILE A 163 14.75 -20.52 -24.15
N LEU A 164 14.93 -21.81 -23.85
CA LEU A 164 13.85 -22.66 -23.35
C LEU A 164 13.35 -22.21 -21.97
N ALA A 165 14.25 -21.97 -21.01
CA ALA A 165 13.87 -21.52 -19.68
C ALA A 165 13.24 -20.13 -19.70
N THR A 166 13.79 -19.22 -20.50
CA THR A 166 13.24 -17.87 -20.69
C THR A 166 11.84 -17.94 -21.30
N SER A 167 11.63 -18.75 -22.35
CA SER A 167 10.31 -18.89 -22.99
C SER A 167 9.24 -19.42 -22.02
N VAL A 168 9.58 -20.44 -21.21
CA VAL A 168 8.65 -21.00 -20.22
C VAL A 168 8.38 -20.00 -19.09
N SER A 169 9.41 -19.31 -18.60
CA SER A 169 9.25 -18.31 -17.55
C SER A 169 8.40 -17.13 -18.03
N PHE A 170 8.65 -16.62 -19.24
CA PHE A 170 7.80 -15.59 -19.84
C PHE A 170 6.38 -16.09 -20.05
N ALA A 171 6.16 -17.31 -20.54
CA ALA A 171 4.80 -17.82 -20.72
C ALA A 171 4.02 -17.80 -19.40
N LEU A 172 4.62 -18.27 -18.30
CA LEU A 172 3.97 -18.28 -16.98
C LEU A 172 3.68 -16.87 -16.42
N VAL A 173 4.52 -15.90 -16.73
CA VAL A 173 4.29 -14.48 -16.38
C VAL A 173 3.22 -13.86 -17.29
N PHE A 174 3.30 -14.11 -18.60
CA PHE A 174 2.44 -13.51 -19.62
C PHE A 174 0.99 -14.00 -19.55
N ILE A 175 0.78 -15.27 -19.18
CA ILE A 175 -0.55 -15.90 -19.07
C ILE A 175 -1.50 -15.13 -18.13
N GLY A 176 -0.98 -14.45 -17.10
CA GLY A 176 -1.78 -13.65 -16.18
C GLY A 176 -2.04 -12.21 -16.61
N THR A 177 -1.50 -11.78 -17.75
CA THR A 177 -1.64 -10.39 -18.18
C THR A 177 -3.02 -10.17 -18.81
N PRO A 178 -3.62 -8.97 -18.64
CA PRO A 178 -4.93 -8.69 -19.21
C PRO A 178 -4.97 -8.95 -20.73
N VAL A 179 -3.89 -8.60 -21.44
CA VAL A 179 -3.71 -8.85 -22.88
C VAL A 179 -3.98 -10.32 -23.28
N VAL A 180 -3.55 -11.28 -22.48
CA VAL A 180 -3.80 -12.71 -22.75
C VAL A 180 -5.20 -13.11 -22.32
N LEU A 181 -5.64 -12.65 -21.15
CA LEU A 181 -6.92 -13.04 -20.57
C LEU A 181 -8.11 -12.57 -21.40
N TYR A 182 -8.04 -11.39 -22.03
CA TYR A 182 -9.10 -10.88 -22.92
C TYR A 182 -9.27 -11.71 -24.19
N GLY A 183 -8.18 -12.27 -24.74
CA GLY A 183 -8.23 -13.10 -25.94
C GLY A 183 -8.79 -14.51 -25.72
N LEU A 184 -9.23 -14.84 -24.50
CA LEU A 184 -9.66 -16.18 -24.11
C LEU A 184 -11.11 -16.20 -23.68
N THR A 185 -11.78 -17.34 -23.87
CA THR A 185 -13.12 -17.57 -23.29
C THR A 185 -13.07 -17.43 -21.75
N PRO A 186 -14.12 -16.92 -21.08
CA PRO A 186 -14.12 -16.66 -19.64
C PRO A 186 -13.61 -17.84 -18.79
N PHE A 187 -14.06 -19.06 -19.08
CA PHE A 187 -13.61 -20.28 -18.40
C PHE A 187 -12.09 -20.48 -18.48
N LEU A 188 -11.51 -20.36 -19.69
CA LEU A 188 -10.07 -20.47 -19.90
C LEU A 188 -9.32 -19.31 -19.25
N GLY A 189 -9.87 -18.09 -19.33
CA GLY A 189 -9.32 -16.90 -18.66
C GLY A 189 -9.21 -17.10 -17.15
N THR A 190 -10.29 -17.55 -16.48
CA THR A 190 -10.28 -17.83 -15.04
C THR A 190 -9.32 -18.97 -14.67
N ALA A 191 -9.26 -20.04 -15.47
CA ALA A 191 -8.34 -21.14 -15.21
C ALA A 191 -6.87 -20.69 -15.34
N LEU A 192 -6.57 -19.87 -16.34
CA LEU A 192 -5.23 -19.37 -16.62
C LEU A 192 -4.79 -18.27 -15.65
N SER A 193 -5.71 -17.41 -15.19
CA SER A 193 -5.40 -16.42 -14.15
C SER A 193 -4.96 -17.08 -12.85
N ARG A 194 -5.59 -18.21 -12.47
CA ARG A 194 -5.20 -19.07 -11.33
C ARG A 194 -3.88 -19.81 -11.50
N LEU A 195 -3.38 -19.95 -12.73
CA LEU A 195 -2.07 -20.53 -13.00
C LEU A 195 -0.98 -19.46 -13.21
N SER A 196 -1.35 -18.18 -13.18
CA SER A 196 -0.43 -17.09 -13.47
C SER A 196 0.51 -16.80 -12.32
N VAL A 197 1.77 -16.54 -12.64
CA VAL A 197 2.76 -16.10 -11.64
C VAL A 197 2.41 -14.73 -11.09
N MET A 198 1.88 -13.84 -11.94
CA MET A 198 1.62 -12.45 -11.57
C MET A 198 0.58 -12.34 -10.47
N GLY A 199 -0.57 -13.01 -10.60
CA GLY A 199 -1.67 -12.89 -9.63
C GLY A 199 -1.32 -13.41 -8.23
N HIS A 200 -0.42 -14.40 -8.14
CA HIS A 200 0.11 -14.90 -6.86
C HIS A 200 1.22 -14.00 -6.30
N PHE A 201 2.04 -13.39 -7.17
CA PHE A 201 3.12 -12.52 -6.73
C PHE A 201 2.61 -11.16 -6.23
N GLU A 202 1.56 -10.61 -6.83
CA GLU A 202 0.97 -9.32 -6.45
C GLU A 202 0.45 -9.29 -5.00
N ASN A 203 -0.12 -10.40 -4.50
CA ASN A 203 -0.55 -10.51 -3.11
C ASN A 203 0.62 -10.36 -2.14
N VAL A 204 1.68 -11.13 -2.40
CA VAL A 204 2.89 -11.10 -1.60
C VAL A 204 3.58 -9.73 -1.71
N ALA A 205 3.50 -9.08 -2.88
CA ALA A 205 4.04 -7.74 -3.07
C ALA A 205 3.28 -6.65 -2.30
N ARG A 206 2.04 -6.90 -1.90
CA ARG A 206 1.19 -6.00 -1.09
C ARG A 206 1.37 -6.16 0.43
N GLY A 207 2.17 -7.13 0.89
CA GLY A 207 2.39 -7.38 2.32
C GLY A 207 1.66 -8.59 2.89
N VAL A 208 0.87 -9.31 2.07
CA VAL A 208 0.07 -10.46 2.51
C VAL A 208 0.67 -11.76 1.98
N ILE A 209 0.99 -12.67 2.88
CA ILE A 209 1.50 -13.99 2.53
C ILE A 209 0.36 -15.01 2.66
N ASP A 210 -0.26 -15.36 1.54
CA ASP A 210 -1.25 -16.42 1.49
C ASP A 210 -0.60 -17.80 1.34
N LEU A 211 -1.16 -18.80 2.03
CA LEU A 211 -0.70 -20.18 1.91
C LEU A 211 -0.88 -20.71 0.48
N ARG A 212 -1.92 -20.26 -0.23
CA ARG A 212 -2.17 -20.61 -1.64
C ARG A 212 -0.99 -20.20 -2.55
N ASP A 213 -0.40 -19.03 -2.32
CA ASP A 213 0.67 -18.48 -3.13
C ASP A 213 1.98 -19.27 -2.87
N ILE A 214 2.26 -19.60 -1.60
CA ILE A 214 3.38 -20.46 -1.22
C ILE A 214 3.25 -21.84 -1.89
N VAL A 215 2.06 -22.44 -1.82
CA VAL A 215 1.79 -23.74 -2.44
C VAL A 215 1.97 -23.66 -3.95
N TYR A 216 1.53 -22.58 -4.60
CA TYR A 216 1.74 -22.38 -6.04
C TYR A 216 3.23 -22.39 -6.42
N PHE A 217 4.05 -21.57 -5.76
CA PHE A 217 5.48 -21.47 -6.08
C PHE A 217 6.22 -22.79 -5.80
N LEU A 218 5.97 -23.42 -4.64
CA LEU A 218 6.64 -24.66 -4.25
C LEU A 218 6.20 -25.86 -5.08
N SER A 219 4.91 -25.97 -5.39
CA SER A 219 4.37 -27.08 -6.19
C SER A 219 4.90 -27.01 -7.62
N THR A 220 4.94 -25.81 -8.21
CA THR A 220 5.51 -25.60 -9.55
C THR A 220 7.02 -25.84 -9.57
N ALA A 221 7.77 -25.33 -8.58
CA ALA A 221 9.20 -25.62 -8.46
C ALA A 221 9.47 -27.13 -8.34
N GLY A 222 8.69 -27.84 -7.51
CA GLY A 222 8.77 -29.29 -7.33
C GLY A 222 8.53 -30.07 -8.63
N LEU A 223 7.54 -29.66 -9.43
CA LEU A 223 7.25 -30.25 -10.73
C LEU A 223 8.44 -30.15 -11.69
N PHE A 224 9.03 -28.96 -11.84
CA PHE A 224 10.17 -28.76 -12.74
C PHE A 224 11.42 -29.52 -12.26
N VAL A 225 11.66 -29.59 -10.95
CA VAL A 225 12.73 -30.44 -10.39
C VAL A 225 12.46 -31.92 -10.68
N ALA A 226 11.22 -32.41 -10.51
CA ALA A 226 10.87 -33.79 -10.82
C ALA A 226 11.06 -34.11 -12.32
N MET A 227 10.69 -33.19 -13.20
CA MET A 227 10.95 -33.29 -14.63
C MET A 227 12.46 -33.33 -14.94
N ALA A 228 13.26 -32.50 -14.27
CA ALA A 228 14.72 -32.52 -14.40
C ALA A 228 15.33 -33.87 -13.95
N VAL A 229 14.86 -34.42 -12.83
CA VAL A 229 15.25 -35.77 -12.36
C VAL A 229 14.91 -36.82 -13.42
N GLY A 230 13.70 -36.78 -13.97
CA GLY A 230 13.28 -37.68 -15.05
C GLY A 230 14.21 -37.67 -16.25
N LEU A 231 14.68 -36.48 -16.65
CA LEU A 231 15.62 -36.32 -17.76
C LEU A 231 17.03 -36.85 -17.45
N LEU A 232 17.52 -36.75 -16.21
CA LEU A 232 18.79 -37.36 -15.80
C LEU A 232 18.69 -38.89 -15.74
N VAL A 233 17.62 -39.42 -15.14
CA VAL A 233 17.43 -40.87 -15.01
C VAL A 233 17.29 -41.55 -16.38
N LYS A 234 16.67 -40.88 -17.35
CA LYS A 234 16.60 -41.35 -18.76
C LYS A 234 17.98 -41.65 -19.35
N GLN A 235 19.03 -40.95 -18.93
CA GLN A 235 20.39 -41.17 -19.43
C GLN A 235 21.02 -42.45 -18.88
N ARG A 236 20.53 -42.98 -17.74
CA ARG A 236 21.07 -44.17 -17.06
C ARG A 236 20.23 -45.42 -17.28
N LEU A 237 18.91 -45.30 -17.37
CA LEU A 237 17.98 -46.42 -17.51
C LEU A 237 17.42 -46.50 -18.93
N SER A 238 17.45 -47.70 -19.52
CA SER A 238 16.73 -48.01 -20.76
C SER A 238 15.23 -47.74 -20.58
N GLU A 239 14.58 -47.22 -21.62
CA GLU A 239 13.14 -46.89 -21.62
C GLU A 239 12.25 -48.11 -21.30
N GLN A 240 12.76 -49.33 -21.48
CA GLN A 240 12.03 -50.56 -21.21
C GLN A 240 12.00 -50.98 -19.74
N ARG A 241 12.85 -50.41 -18.86
CA ARG A 241 12.87 -50.77 -17.43
C ARG A 241 11.63 -50.25 -16.69
N GLU A 242 11.02 -51.12 -15.87
CA GLU A 242 9.85 -50.75 -15.06
C GLU A 242 10.07 -49.51 -14.19
N SER A 243 11.26 -49.36 -13.59
CA SER A 243 11.59 -48.23 -12.72
C SER A 243 11.41 -46.89 -13.43
N TYR A 244 11.75 -46.82 -14.73
CA TYR A 244 11.62 -45.59 -15.51
C TYR A 244 10.18 -45.34 -15.97
N LYS A 245 9.40 -46.41 -16.26
CA LYS A 245 7.95 -46.30 -16.50
C LYS A 245 7.22 -45.75 -15.27
N ARG A 246 7.55 -46.26 -14.08
CA ARG A 246 7.01 -45.76 -12.79
C ARG A 246 7.39 -44.30 -12.54
N LEU A 247 8.62 -43.89 -12.85
CA LEU A 247 9.05 -42.50 -12.74
C LEU A 247 8.28 -41.58 -13.71
N ARG A 248 8.12 -41.96 -14.98
CA ARG A 248 7.32 -41.20 -15.96
C ARG A 248 5.86 -41.05 -15.49
N ALA A 249 5.27 -42.14 -15.01
CA ALA A 249 3.91 -42.11 -14.45
C ALA A 249 3.84 -41.18 -13.23
N GLY A 250 4.82 -41.25 -12.32
CA GLY A 250 4.91 -40.36 -11.17
C GLY A 250 5.02 -38.88 -11.55
N ILE A 251 5.81 -38.55 -12.58
CA ILE A 251 5.91 -37.17 -13.10
C ILE A 251 4.57 -36.71 -13.70
N ALA A 252 3.90 -37.56 -14.51
CA ALA A 252 2.59 -37.24 -15.06
C ALA A 252 1.52 -37.03 -13.96
N ILE A 253 1.53 -37.86 -12.92
CA ILE A 253 0.67 -37.70 -11.75
C ILE A 253 1.01 -36.40 -11.01
N SER A 254 2.29 -36.09 -10.82
CA SER A 254 2.69 -34.83 -10.17
C SER A 254 2.26 -33.61 -10.98
N LEU A 255 2.33 -33.65 -12.31
CA LEU A 255 1.79 -32.59 -13.18
C LEU A 255 0.29 -32.42 -12.97
N GLY A 256 -0.48 -33.51 -13.01
CA GLY A 256 -1.91 -33.48 -12.74
C GLY A 256 -2.23 -32.93 -11.36
N LEU A 257 -1.50 -33.35 -10.33
CA LEU A 257 -1.68 -32.87 -8.96
C LEU A 257 -1.37 -31.38 -8.83
N VAL A 258 -0.28 -30.89 -9.43
CA VAL A 258 0.07 -29.46 -9.40
C VAL A 258 -1.00 -28.64 -10.11
N VAL A 259 -1.48 -29.07 -11.27
CA VAL A 259 -2.57 -28.39 -11.99
C VAL A 259 -3.84 -28.36 -11.13
N VAL A 260 -4.26 -29.50 -10.57
CA VAL A 260 -5.47 -29.60 -9.74
C VAL A 260 -5.34 -28.76 -8.47
N THR A 261 -4.21 -28.84 -7.76
CA THR A 261 -3.97 -28.08 -6.53
C THR A 261 -3.98 -26.58 -6.79
N ASN A 262 -3.46 -26.11 -7.92
CA ASN A 262 -3.48 -24.67 -8.24
C ASN A 262 -4.85 -24.21 -8.76
N LEU A 263 -5.56 -25.02 -9.55
CA LEU A 263 -6.92 -24.69 -10.01
C LEU A 263 -7.94 -24.70 -8.86
N LEU A 264 -7.81 -25.63 -7.91
CA LEU A 264 -8.67 -25.72 -6.72
C LEU A 264 -8.09 -24.98 -5.51
N GLY A 265 -6.91 -24.38 -5.66
CA GLY A 265 -6.16 -23.74 -4.58
C GLY A 265 -6.84 -22.53 -3.97
N GLY A 266 -7.88 -21.99 -4.63
CA GLY A 266 -8.71 -20.90 -4.10
C GLY A 266 -9.37 -21.23 -2.74
N ASN A 267 -9.54 -22.51 -2.41
CA ASN A 267 -10.12 -22.94 -1.13
C ASN A 267 -9.06 -23.14 -0.02
N ILE A 268 -7.77 -22.99 -0.33
CA ILE A 268 -6.71 -23.09 0.66
C ILE A 268 -6.71 -21.80 1.48
N GLY A 269 -7.36 -21.86 2.64
CA GLY A 269 -7.34 -20.78 3.62
C GLY A 269 -6.00 -20.66 4.33
N GLY A 270 -5.81 -19.54 5.03
CA GLY A 270 -4.61 -19.23 5.78
C GLY A 270 -3.80 -18.13 5.10
N ARG A 271 -3.74 -16.99 5.77
CA ARG A 271 -2.97 -15.82 5.36
C ARG A 271 -2.26 -15.23 6.57
N VAL A 272 -1.10 -14.65 6.32
CA VAL A 272 -0.38 -13.85 7.31
C VAL A 272 -0.24 -12.46 6.70
N ASP A 273 -0.87 -11.49 7.35
CA ASP A 273 -0.69 -10.07 7.04
C ASP A 273 0.55 -9.58 7.80
N LEU A 274 1.58 -9.18 7.05
CA LEU A 274 2.81 -8.65 7.64
C LEU A 274 2.79 -7.12 7.73
N THR A 275 1.76 -6.45 7.21
CA THR A 275 1.68 -4.98 7.22
C THR A 275 1.63 -4.44 8.65
N ARG A 276 2.25 -3.27 8.88
CA ARG A 276 2.41 -2.68 10.22
C ARG A 276 1.07 -2.47 10.94
N GLU A 277 0.06 -2.05 10.20
CA GLU A 277 -1.30 -1.76 10.72
C GLU A 277 -2.33 -2.85 10.35
N SER A 278 -1.86 -4.03 9.94
CA SER A 278 -2.71 -5.14 9.49
C SER A 278 -3.79 -4.68 8.49
N LEU A 279 -3.35 -4.01 7.41
CA LEU A 279 -4.18 -3.37 6.38
C LEU A 279 -5.16 -4.32 5.67
N TYR A 280 -4.90 -5.62 5.75
CA TYR A 280 -5.70 -6.67 5.13
C TYR A 280 -6.40 -7.56 6.15
N THR A 281 -6.28 -7.27 7.44
CA THR A 281 -7.00 -7.96 8.53
C THR A 281 -8.08 -7.04 9.10
N LEU A 282 -9.17 -7.61 9.60
CA LEU A 282 -10.22 -6.82 10.26
C LEU A 282 -9.66 -5.97 11.38
N SER A 283 -10.12 -4.72 11.45
CA SER A 283 -9.84 -3.81 12.55
C SER A 283 -10.43 -4.35 13.86
N PRO A 284 -9.83 -4.00 15.01
CA PRO A 284 -10.40 -4.35 16.31
C PRO A 284 -11.86 -3.88 16.44
N GLY A 285 -12.19 -2.66 15.99
CA GLY A 285 -13.54 -2.12 16.05
C GLY A 285 -14.53 -2.84 15.15
N SER A 286 -14.12 -3.20 13.92
CA SER A 286 -14.94 -4.03 13.03
C SER A 286 -15.26 -5.37 13.70
N LYS A 287 -14.27 -5.98 14.36
CA LYS A 287 -14.46 -7.25 15.05
C LYS A 287 -15.38 -7.11 16.26
N GLU A 288 -15.19 -6.08 17.08
CA GLU A 288 -16.04 -5.81 18.24
C GLU A 288 -17.49 -5.52 17.84
N THR A 289 -17.70 -4.72 16.79
CA THR A 289 -19.03 -4.43 16.23
C THR A 289 -19.74 -5.71 15.78
N LEU A 290 -18.99 -6.61 15.14
CA LEU A 290 -19.51 -7.89 14.68
C LEU A 290 -19.75 -8.88 15.83
N ASP A 291 -18.89 -8.89 16.85
CA ASP A 291 -19.01 -9.73 18.04
C ASP A 291 -20.21 -9.30 18.90
N ASN A 292 -20.57 -8.01 18.92
CA ASN A 292 -21.64 -7.42 19.72
C ASN A 292 -23.01 -7.37 19.02
N LEU A 293 -23.17 -7.99 17.84
CA LEU A 293 -24.45 -8.04 17.15
C LEU A 293 -25.53 -8.72 18.01
N SER A 294 -26.59 -7.98 18.32
CA SER A 294 -27.70 -8.44 19.16
C SER A 294 -28.76 -9.25 18.40
N ASP A 295 -28.88 -9.02 17.09
CA ASP A 295 -29.81 -9.71 16.19
C ASP A 295 -29.17 -9.91 14.79
N LEU A 296 -29.88 -10.59 13.90
CA LEU A 296 -29.41 -11.02 12.59
C LEU A 296 -29.24 -9.85 11.61
N VAL A 297 -28.00 -9.64 11.16
CA VAL A 297 -27.66 -8.80 10.01
C VAL A 297 -27.49 -9.68 8.77
N THR A 298 -28.18 -9.34 7.68
CA THR A 298 -28.02 -10.03 6.39
C THR A 298 -27.21 -9.18 5.42
N LEU A 299 -26.08 -9.69 4.95
CA LEU A 299 -25.26 -9.08 3.90
C LEU A 299 -25.52 -9.81 2.59
N LYS A 300 -26.19 -9.13 1.66
CA LYS A 300 -26.44 -9.63 0.30
C LYS A 300 -25.41 -9.07 -0.67
N LEU A 301 -24.56 -9.93 -1.21
CA LEU A 301 -23.53 -9.60 -2.19
C LEU A 301 -24.00 -9.98 -3.59
N PHE A 302 -24.21 -8.97 -4.44
CA PHE A 302 -24.71 -9.14 -5.80
C PHE A 302 -23.55 -9.08 -6.81
N ILE A 303 -23.24 -10.21 -7.44
CA ILE A 303 -22.12 -10.36 -8.36
C ILE A 303 -22.59 -11.07 -9.62
N SER A 304 -22.27 -10.49 -10.78
CA SER A 304 -22.42 -11.18 -12.06
C SER A 304 -21.24 -12.11 -12.38
N ASP A 305 -21.50 -13.20 -13.09
CA ASP A 305 -20.45 -14.16 -13.51
C ASP A 305 -19.43 -13.56 -14.50
N GLU A 306 -19.89 -12.69 -15.42
CA GLU A 306 -19.05 -12.07 -16.45
C GLU A 306 -18.54 -10.68 -16.05
N LEU A 307 -17.87 -10.58 -14.89
CA LEU A 307 -17.12 -9.36 -14.56
C LEU A 307 -15.80 -9.26 -15.37
N PRO A 308 -15.40 -8.05 -15.79
CA PRO A 308 -14.10 -7.82 -16.42
C PRO A 308 -12.95 -8.43 -15.63
N SER A 309 -11.95 -8.94 -16.33
CA SER A 309 -10.75 -9.54 -15.71
C SER A 309 -10.03 -8.60 -14.74
N GLU A 310 -10.17 -7.29 -14.95
CA GLU A 310 -9.64 -6.18 -14.18
C GLU A 310 -10.26 -6.09 -12.78
N LEU A 311 -11.51 -6.53 -12.63
CA LEU A 311 -12.21 -6.56 -11.35
C LEU A 311 -12.02 -7.88 -10.60
N GLN A 312 -11.42 -8.90 -11.21
CA GLN A 312 -11.19 -10.18 -10.54
C GLN A 312 -10.31 -10.08 -9.29
N PRO A 313 -9.23 -9.26 -9.26
CA PRO A 313 -8.48 -9.01 -8.03
C PRO A 313 -9.35 -8.36 -6.95
N THR A 314 -10.16 -7.36 -7.31
CA THR A 314 -11.07 -6.68 -6.39
C THR A 314 -12.13 -7.63 -5.86
N LEU A 315 -12.78 -8.41 -6.71
CA LEU A 315 -13.78 -9.41 -6.33
C LEU A 315 -13.21 -10.43 -5.34
N ARG A 316 -11.96 -10.86 -5.55
CA ARG A 316 -11.25 -11.74 -4.63
C ARG A 316 -11.05 -11.05 -3.27
N ASP A 317 -10.53 -9.82 -3.27
CA ASP A 317 -10.30 -9.07 -2.04
C ASP A 317 -11.62 -8.80 -1.27
N VAL A 318 -12.73 -8.53 -1.98
CA VAL A 318 -14.09 -8.39 -1.41
C VAL A 318 -14.57 -9.69 -0.76
N ARG A 319 -14.45 -10.82 -1.46
CA ARG A 319 -14.83 -12.14 -0.93
C ARG A 319 -14.00 -12.52 0.29
N ASP A 320 -12.70 -12.23 0.26
CA ASP A 320 -11.80 -12.46 1.37
C ASP A 320 -12.24 -11.63 2.59
N LEU A 321 -12.50 -10.32 2.41
CA LEU A 321 -13.00 -9.43 3.47
C LEU A 321 -14.34 -9.93 4.06
N ILE A 322 -15.34 -10.17 3.21
CA ILE A 322 -16.67 -10.61 3.66
C ILE A 322 -16.59 -11.97 4.35
N SER A 323 -15.73 -12.88 3.86
CA SER A 323 -15.50 -14.16 4.54
C SER A 323 -14.91 -13.98 5.93
N ASP A 324 -14.07 -12.98 6.16
CA ASP A 324 -13.52 -12.71 7.48
C ASP A 324 -14.55 -12.06 8.39
N MET A 325 -15.36 -11.12 7.87
CA MET A 325 -16.46 -10.52 8.61
C MET A 325 -17.48 -11.59 9.04
N ASN A 326 -17.86 -12.49 8.14
CA ASN A 326 -18.75 -13.61 8.44
C ASN A 326 -18.19 -14.56 9.50
N ARG A 327 -16.85 -14.71 9.58
CA ARG A 327 -16.21 -15.50 10.66
C ARG A 327 -16.24 -14.77 12.00
N ALA A 328 -16.11 -13.44 11.99
CA ALA A 328 -16.17 -12.62 13.19
C ALA A 328 -17.61 -12.53 13.73
N GLY A 329 -18.59 -12.18 12.88
CA GLY A 329 -20.00 -12.03 13.29
C GLY A 329 -20.73 -13.34 13.65
N GLY A 330 -20.09 -14.49 13.43
CA GLY A 330 -20.63 -15.80 13.80
C GLY A 330 -22.00 -16.09 13.16
N ASP A 331 -22.99 -16.45 13.99
CA ASP A 331 -24.34 -16.77 13.53
C ASP A 331 -25.21 -15.52 13.28
N ASN A 332 -24.78 -14.34 13.75
CA ASN A 332 -25.54 -13.09 13.68
C ASN A 332 -25.24 -12.28 12.42
N LEU A 333 -24.24 -12.68 11.61
CA LEU A 333 -23.99 -12.11 10.28
C LEU A 333 -24.16 -13.21 9.23
N VAL A 334 -25.21 -13.10 8.41
CA VAL A 334 -25.47 -14.03 7.31
C VAL A 334 -25.08 -13.40 5.98
N VAL A 335 -24.20 -14.07 5.24
CA VAL A 335 -23.78 -13.63 3.91
C VAL A 335 -24.47 -14.44 2.82
N GLU A 336 -25.18 -13.76 1.93
CA GLU A 336 -25.80 -14.32 0.72
C GLU A 336 -25.04 -13.87 -0.53
N ASN A 337 -24.56 -14.80 -1.34
CA ASN A 337 -23.97 -14.49 -2.65
C ASN A 337 -25.03 -14.72 -3.74
N LEU A 338 -25.42 -13.65 -4.42
CA LEU A 338 -26.52 -13.63 -5.38
C LEU A 338 -26.01 -13.22 -6.76
N ASN A 339 -26.47 -13.89 -7.81
CA ASN A 339 -26.15 -13.55 -9.21
C ASN A 339 -27.39 -13.02 -9.93
N PRO A 340 -27.54 -11.70 -10.10
CA PRO A 340 -28.63 -11.10 -10.88
C PRO A 340 -28.67 -11.51 -12.36
N GLY A 341 -27.56 -12.01 -12.91
CA GLY A 341 -27.49 -12.43 -14.31
C GLY A 341 -28.23 -13.74 -14.59
N ASP A 342 -28.40 -14.58 -13.57
CA ASP A 342 -28.99 -15.92 -13.73
C ASP A 342 -30.49 -15.94 -13.44
N ASP A 343 -31.00 -14.99 -12.64
CA ASP A 343 -32.37 -14.97 -12.15
C ASP A 343 -32.97 -13.55 -12.19
N LEU A 344 -34.13 -13.44 -12.84
CA LEU A 344 -34.87 -12.18 -12.99
C LEU A 344 -35.40 -11.66 -11.65
N ASP A 345 -35.72 -12.54 -10.70
CA ASP A 345 -36.23 -12.15 -9.39
C ASP A 345 -35.10 -11.54 -8.55
N ILE A 346 -33.90 -12.14 -8.59
CA ILE A 346 -32.68 -11.58 -7.96
C ILE A 346 -32.32 -10.22 -8.60
N ALA A 347 -32.46 -10.10 -9.92
CA ALA A 347 -32.22 -8.82 -10.59
C ALA A 347 -33.24 -7.74 -10.21
N ALA A 348 -34.50 -8.11 -10.01
CA ALA A 348 -35.53 -7.19 -9.51
C ALA A 348 -35.24 -6.77 -8.07
N GLU A 349 -34.82 -7.71 -7.22
CA GLU A 349 -34.40 -7.43 -5.84
C GLU A 349 -33.21 -6.47 -5.80
N ALA A 350 -32.14 -6.75 -6.54
CA ALA A 350 -30.96 -5.89 -6.63
C ALA A 350 -31.34 -4.44 -7.01
N ARG A 351 -32.20 -4.28 -8.03
CA ARG A 351 -32.69 -2.96 -8.44
C ARG A 351 -33.55 -2.28 -7.37
N SER A 352 -34.38 -3.05 -6.65
CA SER A 352 -35.22 -2.51 -5.57
C SER A 352 -34.41 -2.01 -4.38
N LEU A 353 -33.27 -2.66 -4.12
CA LEU A 353 -32.28 -2.24 -3.13
C LEU A 353 -31.41 -1.09 -3.64
N GLY A 354 -31.55 -0.62 -4.89
CA GLY A 354 -30.73 0.46 -5.44
C GLY A 354 -29.37 0.05 -5.99
N ILE A 355 -29.13 -1.26 -6.16
CA ILE A 355 -27.93 -1.78 -6.81
C ILE A 355 -28.15 -1.75 -8.32
N ILE A 356 -27.38 -0.90 -8.99
CA ILE A 356 -27.52 -0.63 -10.42
C ILE A 356 -26.70 -1.59 -11.26
N GLU A 357 -27.23 -1.87 -12.45
CA GLU A 357 -26.55 -2.61 -13.51
C GLU A 357 -25.53 -1.68 -14.18
N ASN A 358 -24.25 -2.02 -14.12
CA ASN A 358 -23.16 -1.21 -14.66
C ASN A 358 -22.70 -1.74 -16.02
N GLU A 359 -22.34 -0.81 -16.90
CA GLU A 359 -21.79 -1.12 -18.21
C GLU A 359 -20.26 -1.24 -18.12
N PHE A 360 -19.74 -2.42 -18.43
CA PHE A 360 -18.33 -2.75 -18.47
C PHE A 360 -17.89 -2.92 -19.92
N ASN A 361 -16.76 -2.32 -20.27
CA ASN A 361 -16.12 -2.58 -21.55
C ASN A 361 -15.27 -3.84 -21.43
N VAL A 362 -15.70 -4.93 -22.07
CA VAL A 362 -14.98 -6.20 -22.10
C VAL A 362 -14.44 -6.39 -23.50
N LEU A 363 -13.12 -6.55 -23.64
CA LEU A 363 -12.50 -6.87 -24.92
C LEU A 363 -12.72 -8.35 -25.21
N ARG A 364 -13.48 -8.68 -26.27
CA ARG A 364 -13.77 -10.04 -26.73
C ARG A 364 -13.61 -10.09 -28.25
N ASP A 365 -12.89 -11.09 -28.76
CA ASP A 365 -12.67 -11.27 -30.20
C ASP A 365 -12.14 -10.00 -30.92
N ASP A 366 -11.23 -9.26 -30.28
CA ASP A 366 -10.66 -7.97 -30.74
C ASP A 366 -11.66 -6.80 -30.86
N GLU A 367 -12.89 -6.94 -30.32
CA GLU A 367 -13.89 -5.88 -30.21
C GLU A 367 -14.18 -5.51 -28.75
N PHE A 368 -14.36 -4.22 -28.47
CA PHE A 368 -14.88 -3.78 -27.18
C PHE A 368 -16.39 -4.06 -27.14
N GLU A 369 -16.78 -5.11 -26.42
CA GLU A 369 -18.18 -5.38 -26.11
C GLU A 369 -18.58 -4.66 -24.82
N VAL A 370 -19.63 -3.86 -24.89
CA VAL A 370 -20.28 -3.33 -23.68
C VAL A 370 -21.10 -4.45 -23.06
N ARG A 371 -20.65 -4.95 -21.91
CA ARG A 371 -21.34 -5.96 -21.10
C ARG A 371 -21.94 -5.30 -19.89
N ARG A 372 -23.12 -5.78 -19.49
CA ARG A 372 -23.79 -5.28 -18.30
C ARG A 372 -23.64 -6.26 -17.16
N GLY A 373 -23.40 -5.76 -15.95
CA GLY A 373 -23.28 -6.61 -14.78
C GLY A 373 -23.46 -5.87 -13.46
N TRP A 374 -23.61 -6.64 -12.39
CA TRP A 374 -23.78 -6.15 -11.03
C TRP A 374 -22.52 -6.46 -10.22
N PHE A 375 -22.09 -5.49 -9.42
CA PHE A 375 -21.02 -5.66 -8.44
C PHE A 375 -21.25 -4.70 -7.29
N GLY A 376 -22.19 -5.04 -6.41
CA GLY A 376 -22.63 -4.23 -5.28
C GLY A 376 -23.06 -5.10 -4.10
N LEU A 377 -23.34 -4.48 -2.96
CA LEU A 377 -23.86 -5.19 -1.79
C LEU A 377 -24.93 -4.39 -1.07
N ALA A 378 -25.77 -5.08 -0.31
CA ALA A 378 -26.75 -4.50 0.60
C ALA A 378 -26.65 -5.17 1.97
N LEU A 379 -26.84 -4.37 3.01
CA LEU A 379 -26.92 -4.80 4.40
C LEU A 379 -28.35 -4.57 4.88
N LEU A 380 -28.91 -5.56 5.57
CA LEU A 380 -30.28 -5.54 6.06
C LEU A 380 -30.28 -5.87 7.55
N TYR A 381 -30.95 -5.03 8.35
CA TYR A 381 -31.14 -5.23 9.78
C TYR A 381 -32.51 -4.69 10.21
N ALA A 382 -33.42 -5.57 10.62
CA ALA A 382 -34.82 -5.24 10.89
C ALA A 382 -35.46 -4.44 9.72
N ASP A 383 -35.90 -3.20 9.98
CA ASP A 383 -36.47 -2.28 8.97
C ASP A 383 -35.43 -1.34 8.34
N GLN A 384 -34.16 -1.42 8.77
CA GLN A 384 -33.07 -0.61 8.26
C GLN A 384 -32.33 -1.33 7.13
N GLN A 385 -31.89 -0.56 6.14
CA GLN A 385 -31.08 -1.05 5.03
C GLN A 385 -29.99 -0.04 4.67
N GLU A 386 -28.80 -0.56 4.36
CA GLU A 386 -27.67 0.22 3.86
C GLU A 386 -27.12 -0.43 2.60
N VAL A 387 -26.77 0.39 1.60
CA VAL A 387 -26.49 -0.12 0.24
C VAL A 387 -25.21 0.47 -0.30
N ILE A 388 -24.39 -0.40 -0.89
CA ILE A 388 -23.23 -0.03 -1.70
C ILE A 388 -23.57 -0.38 -3.16
N PRO A 389 -24.02 0.60 -3.98
CA PRO A 389 -24.53 0.34 -5.33
C PRO A 389 -23.47 -0.26 -6.27
N PHE A 390 -22.21 0.13 -6.07
CA PHE A 390 -21.07 -0.37 -6.83
C PHE A 390 -19.81 -0.40 -5.97
N ILE A 391 -19.09 -1.52 -6.02
CA ILE A 391 -17.82 -1.71 -5.34
C ILE A 391 -16.69 -1.44 -6.34
N SER A 392 -16.08 -0.26 -6.24
CA SER A 392 -14.94 0.12 -7.09
C SER A 392 -13.59 -0.39 -6.56
N GLY A 393 -13.50 -0.66 -5.25
CA GLY A 393 -12.29 -1.09 -4.57
C GLY A 393 -12.58 -1.59 -3.15
N THR A 394 -11.52 -1.96 -2.43
CA THR A 394 -11.62 -2.51 -1.06
C THR A 394 -10.89 -1.66 -0.01
N ALA A 395 -10.45 -0.45 -0.35
CA ALA A 395 -9.66 0.38 0.56
C ALA A 395 -10.51 0.85 1.75
N ASP A 396 -11.73 1.31 1.46
CA ASP A 396 -12.75 1.84 2.38
C ASP A 396 -13.86 0.83 2.69
N LEU A 397 -13.90 -0.31 1.99
CA LEU A 397 -15.04 -1.22 2.04
C LEU A 397 -15.28 -1.82 3.43
N GLU A 398 -14.22 -2.19 4.16
CA GLU A 398 -14.37 -2.70 5.53
C GLU A 398 -15.03 -1.67 6.43
N PHE A 399 -14.50 -0.44 6.39
CA PHE A 399 -15.02 0.69 7.15
C PHE A 399 -16.50 0.92 6.83
N ARG A 400 -16.84 1.04 5.54
CA ARG A 400 -18.24 1.27 5.13
C ARG A 400 -19.19 0.18 5.59
N ILE A 401 -18.80 -1.10 5.51
CA ILE A 401 -19.65 -2.20 5.97
C ILE A 401 -19.79 -2.16 7.50
N ALA A 402 -18.68 -2.05 8.23
CA ALA A 402 -18.70 -2.05 9.69
C ALA A 402 -19.43 -0.82 10.26
N SER A 403 -19.24 0.37 9.68
CA SER A 403 -19.97 1.58 10.04
C SER A 403 -21.46 1.46 9.73
N ALA A 404 -21.84 0.95 8.56
CA ALA A 404 -23.25 0.71 8.24
C ALA A 404 -23.90 -0.26 9.23
N ILE A 405 -23.20 -1.34 9.61
CA ILE A 405 -23.66 -2.26 10.65
C ILE A 405 -23.84 -1.52 11.97
N SER A 406 -22.82 -0.80 12.45
CA SER A 406 -22.87 -0.05 13.71
C SER A 406 -24.02 0.96 13.75
N VAL A 407 -24.20 1.73 12.68
CA VAL A 407 -25.28 2.73 12.57
C VAL A 407 -26.66 2.08 12.57
N MET A 408 -26.83 0.92 11.93
CA MET A 408 -28.11 0.22 11.92
C MET A 408 -28.44 -0.48 13.25
N THR A 409 -27.42 -0.89 14.02
CA THR A 409 -27.58 -1.65 15.26
C THR A 409 -27.55 -0.79 16.53
N THR A 410 -27.23 0.51 16.41
CA THR A 410 -27.15 1.44 17.54
C THR A 410 -28.40 2.31 17.67
N ASP A 411 -28.89 2.50 18.91
CA ASP A 411 -30.17 3.19 19.19
C ASP A 411 -30.11 4.73 19.07
N LYS A 412 -28.93 5.37 19.22
CA LYS A 412 -28.76 6.84 19.14
C LYS A 412 -27.53 7.18 18.30
N ARG A 413 -27.72 7.99 17.25
CA ARG A 413 -26.60 8.56 16.47
C ARG A 413 -25.97 9.71 17.27
N PRO A 414 -24.63 9.85 17.27
CA PRO A 414 -24.01 11.02 17.88
C PRO A 414 -24.39 12.30 17.12
N SER A 415 -24.47 13.42 17.83
CA SER A 415 -24.92 14.72 17.29
C SER A 415 -23.75 15.68 17.10
N VAL A 416 -23.69 16.30 15.91
CA VAL A 416 -22.65 17.25 15.50
C VAL A 416 -23.31 18.55 15.08
N ALA A 417 -22.87 19.68 15.63
CA ALA A 417 -23.35 21.00 15.25
C ALA A 417 -22.29 21.81 14.50
N PHE A 418 -22.61 22.27 13.29
CA PHE A 418 -21.84 23.30 12.59
C PHE A 418 -22.20 24.68 13.13
N LEU A 419 -21.20 25.42 13.58
CA LEU A 419 -21.33 26.82 13.96
C LEU A 419 -21.14 27.69 12.71
N THR A 420 -22.24 28.16 12.12
CA THR A 420 -22.28 28.89 10.84
C THR A 420 -22.49 30.39 11.04
N GLY A 421 -22.48 31.17 9.96
CA GLY A 421 -22.58 32.63 10.04
C GLY A 421 -21.23 33.30 10.32
N LEU A 422 -21.17 34.64 10.23
CA LEU A 422 -19.91 35.41 10.37
C LEU A 422 -18.79 34.94 9.40
N GLY A 423 -19.17 34.39 8.24
CA GLY A 423 -18.27 33.82 7.25
C GLY A 423 -17.75 32.41 7.56
N ALA A 424 -18.17 31.78 8.66
CA ALA A 424 -17.84 30.39 8.96
C ALA A 424 -18.57 29.44 7.98
N LEU A 425 -17.85 28.42 7.53
CA LEU A 425 -18.34 27.43 6.57
C LEU A 425 -19.21 26.38 7.27
N GLY A 426 -20.37 26.07 6.66
CA GLY A 426 -21.24 24.99 7.11
C GLY A 426 -21.06 23.71 6.31
N GLU A 427 -21.94 22.75 6.55
CA GLU A 427 -22.00 21.48 5.84
C GLU A 427 -22.30 21.64 4.33
N SER A 428 -22.98 22.73 3.96
CA SER A 428 -23.27 23.09 2.57
C SER A 428 -22.05 23.56 1.79
N GLU A 429 -21.16 24.31 2.44
CA GLU A 429 -19.93 24.84 1.87
C GLU A 429 -18.81 23.79 1.84
N LEU A 430 -18.88 22.79 2.72
CA LEU A 430 -17.97 21.64 2.79
C LEU A 430 -18.69 20.33 2.40
N PRO A 431 -19.15 20.17 1.15
CA PRO A 431 -20.09 19.11 0.77
C PRO A 431 -19.55 17.69 0.90
N SER A 432 -18.23 17.49 0.80
CA SER A 432 -17.61 16.17 0.97
C SER A 432 -17.55 15.77 2.44
N LEU A 433 -17.22 16.70 3.34
CA LEU A 433 -17.32 16.47 4.78
C LEU A 433 -18.77 16.34 5.24
N GLY A 434 -19.66 17.24 4.79
CA GLY A 434 -21.07 17.22 5.15
C GLY A 434 -21.75 15.89 4.81
N ARG A 435 -21.50 15.33 3.60
CA ARG A 435 -21.99 14.00 3.22
C ARG A 435 -21.44 12.89 4.12
N ALA A 436 -20.12 12.88 4.34
CA ALA A 436 -19.46 11.91 5.20
C ALA A 436 -19.98 11.92 6.65
N LEU A 437 -20.36 13.09 7.16
CA LEU A 437 -20.95 13.23 8.48
C LEU A 437 -22.42 12.82 8.53
N MET A 438 -23.25 13.23 7.56
CA MET A 438 -24.68 12.88 7.54
C MET A 438 -24.92 11.36 7.43
N GLU A 439 -23.95 10.60 6.93
CA GLU A 439 -24.01 9.13 6.92
C GLU A 439 -23.97 8.52 8.34
N ARG A 440 -23.37 9.21 9.32
CA ARG A 440 -23.04 8.64 10.66
C ARG A 440 -23.58 9.45 11.84
N TYR A 441 -23.73 10.76 11.65
CA TYR A 441 -24.05 11.72 12.69
C TYR A 441 -25.38 12.42 12.40
N GLU A 442 -26.05 12.84 13.47
CA GLU A 442 -27.12 13.84 13.37
C GLU A 442 -26.48 15.22 13.23
N VAL A 443 -26.50 15.77 12.02
CA VAL A 443 -25.87 17.05 11.71
C VAL A 443 -26.87 18.19 11.85
N THR A 444 -26.54 19.20 12.66
CA THR A 444 -27.32 20.42 12.86
C THR A 444 -26.47 21.66 12.59
N SER A 445 -27.10 22.81 12.34
CA SER A 445 -26.38 24.06 12.07
C SER A 445 -26.90 25.17 12.97
N LEU A 446 -25.98 25.86 13.67
CA LEU A 446 -26.25 26.91 14.64
C LEU A 446 -25.60 28.23 14.20
N ASP A 447 -26.40 29.28 14.06
CA ASP A 447 -25.95 30.55 13.47
C ASP A 447 -25.32 31.50 14.52
N LEU A 448 -24.02 31.76 14.36
CA LEU A 448 -23.22 32.67 15.16
C LEU A 448 -23.61 34.16 15.00
N SER A 449 -24.41 34.53 14.01
CA SER A 449 -24.89 35.91 13.84
C SER A 449 -26.15 36.24 14.65
N GLN A 450 -26.89 35.24 15.13
CA GLN A 450 -28.13 35.45 15.89
C GLN A 450 -27.86 35.95 17.32
N GLU A 451 -28.70 36.84 17.86
CA GLU A 451 -28.49 37.44 19.19
C GLU A 451 -28.76 36.50 20.39
N GLY A 452 -29.37 35.33 20.14
CA GLY A 452 -29.71 34.33 21.17
C GLY A 452 -28.52 33.46 21.64
N ASP A 453 -28.75 32.68 22.70
CA ASP A 453 -27.83 31.62 23.14
C ASP A 453 -27.78 30.53 22.07
N LEU A 454 -26.63 29.89 21.89
CA LEU A 454 -26.45 28.79 20.93
C LEU A 454 -27.11 27.49 21.43
N GLY A 455 -27.33 27.37 22.75
CA GLY A 455 -27.95 26.18 23.35
C GLY A 455 -27.06 24.95 23.32
N LEU A 456 -25.74 25.13 23.42
CA LEU A 456 -24.78 24.03 23.45
C LEU A 456 -24.90 23.26 24.77
N ASP A 457 -25.15 21.96 24.69
CA ASP A 457 -25.35 21.06 25.83
C ASP A 457 -24.77 19.66 25.54
N PRO A 458 -23.74 19.20 26.27
CA PRO A 458 -23.11 17.90 26.07
C PRO A 458 -24.03 16.68 26.26
N GLU A 459 -25.20 16.82 26.86
CA GLU A 459 -26.18 15.73 26.96
C GLU A 459 -26.87 15.43 25.62
N ASN A 460 -27.02 16.46 24.78
CA ASN A 460 -27.77 16.40 23.52
C ASN A 460 -26.90 16.55 22.28
N MET A 461 -25.66 17.01 22.44
CA MET A 461 -24.74 17.32 21.36
C MET A 461 -23.33 16.92 21.75
N ASP A 462 -22.66 16.13 20.91
CA ASP A 462 -21.36 15.54 21.23
C ASP A 462 -20.20 16.44 20.77
N LEU A 463 -20.41 17.18 19.69
CA LEU A 463 -19.35 17.95 19.03
C LEU A 463 -19.86 19.24 18.38
N VAL A 464 -19.06 20.30 18.46
CA VAL A 464 -19.20 21.51 17.63
C VAL A 464 -18.08 21.64 16.60
N ILE A 465 -18.42 22.07 15.39
CA ILE A 465 -17.46 22.37 14.30
C ILE A 465 -17.54 23.86 13.99
N LEU A 466 -16.43 24.57 14.17
CA LEU A 466 -16.28 25.97 13.79
C LEU A 466 -15.25 26.10 12.69
N ALA A 467 -15.70 26.26 11.45
CA ALA A 467 -14.85 26.24 10.27
C ALA A 467 -14.60 27.65 9.71
N GLY A 468 -13.46 28.25 10.06
CA GLY A 468 -12.91 29.44 9.41
C GLY A 468 -13.79 30.71 9.44
N PRO A 469 -14.32 31.16 10.60
CA PRO A 469 -15.06 32.43 10.68
C PRO A 469 -14.22 33.58 10.12
N LYS A 470 -14.85 34.49 9.38
CA LYS A 470 -14.20 35.65 8.75
C LYS A 470 -14.48 36.98 9.47
N GLU A 471 -15.42 36.98 10.40
CA GLU A 471 -15.76 38.12 11.26
C GLU A 471 -15.64 37.75 12.76
N PRO A 472 -15.47 38.75 13.66
CA PRO A 472 -15.34 38.49 15.09
C PRO A 472 -16.57 37.83 15.73
N VAL A 473 -16.37 36.69 16.39
CA VAL A 473 -17.35 36.03 17.23
C VAL A 473 -17.46 36.75 18.57
N SER A 474 -18.68 37.02 19.04
CA SER A 474 -18.90 37.72 20.32
C SER A 474 -18.35 36.92 21.51
N GLU A 475 -17.79 37.59 22.52
CA GLU A 475 -17.28 36.95 23.75
C GLU A 475 -18.31 36.04 24.42
N LYS A 476 -19.59 36.42 24.40
CA LYS A 476 -20.68 35.59 24.97
C LYS A 476 -20.71 34.20 24.33
N LYS A 477 -20.68 34.13 23.00
CA LYS A 477 -20.68 32.87 22.23
C LYS A 477 -19.39 32.07 22.41
N VAL A 478 -18.25 32.77 22.48
CA VAL A 478 -16.96 32.11 22.79
C VAL A 478 -16.99 31.45 24.17
N ASN A 479 -17.56 32.12 25.18
CA ASN A 479 -17.72 31.55 26.51
C ASN A 479 -18.70 30.35 26.54
N GLU A 480 -19.74 30.36 25.70
CA GLU A 480 -20.64 29.21 25.55
C GLU A 480 -19.89 27.99 24.98
N ILE A 481 -19.04 28.18 23.96
CA ILE A 481 -18.18 27.13 23.41
C ILE A 481 -17.19 26.62 24.48
N GLU A 482 -16.56 27.53 25.23
CA GLU A 482 -15.62 27.17 26.29
C GLU A 482 -16.28 26.36 27.43
N ASN A 483 -17.51 26.73 27.83
CA ASN A 483 -18.28 25.97 28.82
C ASN A 483 -18.66 24.58 28.29
N PHE A 484 -19.15 24.50 27.06
CA PHE A 484 -19.50 23.23 26.41
C PHE A 484 -18.32 22.24 26.41
N ILE A 485 -17.11 22.72 26.07
CA ILE A 485 -15.90 21.90 26.12
C ILE A 485 -15.57 21.50 27.57
N SER A 486 -15.64 22.44 28.51
CA SER A 486 -15.34 22.18 29.92
C SER A 486 -16.27 21.15 30.57
N GLU A 487 -17.48 21.01 30.04
CA GLU A 487 -18.49 20.02 30.47
C GLU A 487 -18.35 18.65 29.76
N GLY A 488 -17.36 18.49 28.87
CA GLY A 488 -17.04 17.22 28.21
C GLY A 488 -17.32 17.17 26.71
N GLY A 489 -17.80 18.27 26.11
CA GLY A 489 -18.04 18.37 24.67
C GLY A 489 -16.74 18.39 23.84
N GLY A 490 -16.84 17.92 22.59
CA GLY A 490 -15.77 18.01 21.62
C GLY A 490 -15.83 19.30 20.79
N ALA A 491 -14.69 19.88 20.40
CA ALA A 491 -14.65 21.00 19.46
C ALA A 491 -13.61 20.81 18.35
N LEU A 492 -14.04 20.91 17.09
CA LEU A 492 -13.16 21.04 15.94
C LEU A 492 -13.15 22.50 15.49
N ILE A 493 -12.01 23.16 15.64
CA ILE A 493 -11.84 24.58 15.34
C ILE A 493 -10.84 24.73 14.19
N LEU A 494 -11.31 25.21 13.05
CA LEU A 494 -10.47 25.49 11.89
C LEU A 494 -10.28 27.00 11.80
N VAL A 495 -9.03 27.46 11.77
CA VAL A 495 -8.71 28.88 11.87
C VAL A 495 -7.87 29.34 10.69
N ASP A 496 -8.39 30.30 9.94
CA ASP A 496 -7.61 31.05 8.97
C ASP A 496 -7.42 32.48 9.45
N LYS A 497 -6.15 32.88 9.59
CA LYS A 497 -5.80 34.29 9.75
C LYS A 497 -5.73 35.06 8.44
N HIS A 498 -5.94 34.39 7.32
CA HIS A 498 -5.65 34.93 6.00
C HIS A 498 -6.87 34.79 5.09
N GLN A 499 -7.17 35.87 4.39
CA GLN A 499 -8.04 35.83 3.22
C GLN A 499 -7.21 36.14 1.97
N ILE A 500 -7.37 35.31 0.95
CA ILE A 500 -6.62 35.46 -0.30
C ILE A 500 -7.36 36.46 -1.19
N SER A 501 -6.64 37.50 -1.64
CA SER A 501 -7.13 38.37 -2.70
C SER A 501 -6.73 37.80 -4.06
N LEU A 502 -7.70 37.60 -4.94
CA LEU A 502 -7.45 37.17 -6.33
C LEU A 502 -7.09 38.36 -7.24
N GLU A 503 -7.41 39.60 -6.84
CA GLU A 503 -7.09 40.81 -7.60
C GLU A 503 -5.63 41.23 -7.42
N THR A 504 -5.11 41.05 -6.20
CA THR A 504 -3.70 41.21 -5.86
C THR A 504 -3.25 39.95 -5.13
N PRO A 505 -2.26 39.20 -5.64
CA PRO A 505 -1.85 37.89 -5.09
C PRO A 505 -1.10 38.06 -3.76
N THR A 506 -1.85 38.47 -2.75
CA THR A 506 -1.46 38.82 -1.38
C THR A 506 -2.54 38.33 -0.43
N THR A 507 -2.17 38.15 0.83
CA THR A 507 -3.13 37.85 1.90
C THR A 507 -3.49 39.10 2.69
N SER A 508 -4.73 39.17 3.18
CA SER A 508 -5.17 40.12 4.19
C SER A 508 -5.50 39.42 5.50
N LEU A 509 -5.22 40.07 6.62
CA LEU A 509 -5.45 39.50 7.94
C LEU A 509 -6.93 39.47 8.32
N VAL A 510 -7.34 38.37 8.94
CA VAL A 510 -8.68 38.13 9.51
C VAL A 510 -8.57 38.07 11.03
N THR A 511 -9.53 38.68 11.72
CA THR A 511 -9.63 38.61 13.20
C THR A 511 -10.96 37.99 13.56
N THR A 512 -10.92 36.91 14.32
CA THR A 512 -12.08 36.04 14.58
C THR A 512 -12.62 36.17 16.00
N GLY A 513 -11.85 36.75 16.93
CA GLY A 513 -12.20 36.78 18.36
C GLY A 513 -11.90 35.46 19.09
N LEU A 514 -11.53 34.40 18.36
CA LEU A 514 -11.13 33.11 18.93
C LEU A 514 -9.71 33.12 19.49
N GLU A 515 -8.89 34.10 19.10
CA GLU A 515 -7.47 34.12 19.40
C GLU A 515 -7.22 34.18 20.91
N GLU A 516 -8.00 34.96 21.64
CA GLU A 516 -7.87 35.08 23.09
C GLU A 516 -8.28 33.77 23.80
N PHE A 517 -9.36 33.14 23.33
CA PHE A 517 -9.80 31.84 23.83
C PHE A 517 -8.74 30.76 23.59
N LEU A 518 -8.25 30.63 22.36
CA LEU A 518 -7.20 29.67 22.02
C LEU A 518 -5.92 29.94 22.82
N GLN A 519 -5.56 31.21 23.03
CA GLN A 519 -4.39 31.58 23.82
C GLN A 519 -4.55 31.18 25.30
N ARG A 520 -5.75 31.28 25.89
CA ARG A 520 -6.04 30.74 27.24
C ARG A 520 -5.88 29.23 27.31
N GLN A 521 -6.21 28.53 26.21
CA GLN A 521 -5.99 27.09 26.06
C GLN A 521 -4.52 26.72 25.74
N GLY A 522 -3.61 27.70 25.65
CA GLY A 522 -2.20 27.49 25.37
C GLY A 522 -1.83 27.44 23.88
N ILE A 523 -2.77 27.77 22.99
CA ILE A 523 -2.63 27.76 21.53
C ILE A 523 -2.57 29.20 21.03
N GLY A 524 -1.44 29.61 20.44
CA GLY A 524 -1.33 30.88 19.72
C GLY A 524 -1.56 30.69 18.22
N VAL A 525 -2.23 31.66 17.59
CA VAL A 525 -2.46 31.68 16.15
C VAL A 525 -1.65 32.83 15.54
N ASP A 526 -0.64 32.50 14.72
CA ASP A 526 0.29 33.48 14.15
C ASP A 526 -0.33 34.26 12.97
N GLU A 527 0.19 35.44 12.68
CA GLU A 527 -0.25 36.27 11.54
C GLU A 527 0.46 35.92 10.22
N GLY A 528 1.38 34.96 10.21
CA GLY A 528 2.10 34.53 9.02
C GLY A 528 1.58 33.23 8.42
N LEU A 529 1.98 32.99 7.17
CA LEU A 529 1.65 31.79 6.41
C LEU A 529 2.71 30.71 6.62
N VAL A 530 2.29 29.47 6.82
CA VAL A 530 3.20 28.34 6.88
C VAL A 530 3.77 28.06 5.49
N MET A 531 5.09 27.88 5.44
CA MET A 531 5.80 27.43 4.26
C MET A 531 6.65 26.21 4.59
N ASP A 532 6.86 25.33 3.60
CA ASP A 532 7.76 24.19 3.72
C ASP A 532 8.45 23.91 2.38
N TYR A 533 9.78 24.00 2.33
CA TYR A 533 10.56 23.70 1.12
C TYR A 533 10.89 22.21 0.97
N GLY A 534 10.79 21.43 2.04
CA GLY A 534 11.05 19.99 2.07
C GLY A 534 9.83 19.15 1.70
N SER A 535 8.65 19.53 2.17
CA SER A 535 7.39 18.80 1.98
C SER A 535 6.27 19.73 1.51
N ASN A 536 6.03 19.79 0.21
CA ASN A 536 5.01 20.66 -0.39
C ASN A 536 4.38 20.07 -1.64
N SER A 537 3.20 20.60 -1.96
CA SER A 537 2.43 20.24 -3.14
C SER A 537 2.98 20.89 -4.41
N ASN A 538 2.78 20.18 -5.51
CA ASN A 538 3.17 20.60 -6.85
C ASN A 538 1.97 21.25 -7.55
N ILE A 539 2.10 22.50 -7.97
CA ILE A 539 1.03 23.24 -8.65
C ILE A 539 1.29 23.36 -10.15
N SER A 540 0.20 23.33 -10.91
CA SER A 540 0.22 23.53 -12.35
C SER A 540 0.32 25.03 -12.68
N MET A 541 1.41 25.45 -13.31
CA MET A 541 1.62 26.81 -13.81
C MET A 541 0.90 27.07 -15.14
N GLY A 542 0.12 26.09 -15.61
CA GLY A 542 -0.54 26.11 -16.91
C GLY A 542 0.40 25.72 -18.06
N PRO A 543 -0.13 25.72 -19.30
CA PRO A 543 0.63 25.34 -20.47
C PRO A 543 1.72 26.36 -20.79
N GLN A 544 2.99 25.95 -20.74
CA GLN A 544 4.10 26.68 -21.32
C GLN A 544 4.55 25.98 -22.60
N GLY A 545 4.06 26.47 -23.74
CA GLY A 545 4.23 25.82 -25.03
C GLY A 545 3.37 24.55 -25.13
N LEU A 546 3.98 23.42 -25.49
CA LEU A 546 3.29 22.11 -25.62
C LEU A 546 3.17 21.33 -24.32
N PHE A 547 3.80 21.79 -23.23
CA PHE A 547 3.88 21.06 -21.97
C PHE A 547 3.20 21.85 -20.86
N ASN A 548 2.51 21.12 -19.98
CA ASN A 548 2.07 21.69 -18.70
C ASN A 548 3.27 21.74 -17.75
N VAL A 549 3.59 22.91 -17.20
CA VAL A 549 4.72 23.05 -16.29
C VAL A 549 4.20 22.99 -14.87
N VAL A 550 4.74 22.04 -14.10
CA VAL A 550 4.39 21.84 -12.70
C VAL A 550 5.59 22.23 -11.84
N ARG A 551 5.36 22.91 -10.73
CA ARG A 551 6.41 23.35 -9.80
C ARG A 551 6.02 23.11 -8.34
N PRO A 552 7.01 22.82 -7.46
CA PRO A 552 6.78 22.78 -6.03
C PRO A 552 6.35 24.16 -5.52
N TYR A 553 5.37 24.21 -4.63
CA TYR A 553 4.83 25.44 -4.08
C TYR A 553 4.86 25.41 -2.54
N PRO A 554 5.89 26.00 -1.91
CA PRO A 554 6.13 25.92 -0.47
C PRO A 554 4.98 26.35 0.44
N LEU A 555 4.11 27.27 0.00
CA LEU A 555 2.95 27.74 0.77
C LEU A 555 1.78 26.74 0.79
N TRP A 556 1.89 25.63 0.06
CA TRP A 556 1.00 24.48 0.19
C TRP A 556 1.77 23.30 0.81
N PRO A 557 2.11 23.38 2.12
CA PRO A 557 2.86 22.34 2.79
C PRO A 557 2.06 21.04 2.88
N ILE A 558 2.77 19.92 2.80
CA ILE A 558 2.23 18.61 3.17
C ILE A 558 2.77 18.28 4.56
N GLY A 559 1.93 18.48 5.58
CA GLY A 559 2.26 18.27 6.98
C GLY A 559 2.64 16.81 7.26
N LEU A 560 3.68 16.64 8.08
CA LEU A 560 4.14 15.37 8.63
C LEU A 560 3.57 15.16 10.04
N LYS A 561 3.45 13.91 10.49
CA LYS A 561 2.93 13.61 11.83
C LYS A 561 3.84 14.22 12.91
N GLY A 562 3.27 15.02 13.81
CA GLY A 562 4.01 15.59 14.94
C GLY A 562 4.07 14.65 16.15
N SER A 563 3.04 13.84 16.35
CA SER A 563 2.95 12.77 17.36
C SER A 563 2.25 11.54 16.78
N LEU A 564 2.44 10.40 17.45
CA LEU A 564 1.61 9.22 17.23
C LEU A 564 0.28 9.48 17.92
N HIS A 565 -0.70 9.99 17.16
CA HIS A 565 -2.04 10.25 17.67
C HIS A 565 -3.06 9.40 16.91
N ALA A 566 -4.14 9.03 17.57
CA ALA A 566 -5.17 8.19 16.96
C ALA A 566 -5.72 8.81 15.66
N THR A 567 -5.80 10.15 15.59
CA THR A 567 -6.33 10.88 14.42
C THR A 567 -5.40 10.92 13.22
N THR A 568 -4.09 10.68 13.42
CA THR A 568 -3.06 10.79 12.38
C THR A 568 -2.38 9.45 12.05
N ARG A 569 -2.59 8.40 12.86
CA ARG A 569 -1.88 7.11 12.75
C ARG A 569 -1.91 6.50 11.35
N ASP A 570 -3.06 6.51 10.70
CA ASP A 570 -3.28 5.85 9.40
C ASP A 570 -3.16 6.80 8.19
N LEU A 571 -2.60 7.99 8.37
CA LEU A 571 -2.54 9.01 7.32
C LEU A 571 -1.10 9.29 6.87
N ASN A 572 -0.92 9.71 5.63
CA ASN A 572 0.42 9.96 5.09
C ASN A 572 0.87 11.41 5.22
N GLY A 573 -0.08 12.34 5.24
CA GLY A 573 0.17 13.77 5.39
C GLY A 573 -1.12 14.57 5.40
N LEU A 574 -1.03 15.83 5.84
CA LEU A 574 -2.10 16.82 5.71
C LEU A 574 -1.69 17.83 4.65
N SER A 575 -2.36 17.84 3.49
CA SER A 575 -2.11 18.86 2.48
C SER A 575 -2.89 20.12 2.84
N ALA A 576 -2.20 21.14 3.31
CA ALA A 576 -2.79 22.41 3.71
C ALA A 576 -2.44 23.52 2.71
N GLY A 577 -3.33 24.49 2.52
CA GLY A 577 -3.17 25.59 1.57
C GLY A 577 -3.11 26.92 2.27
N TRP A 578 -1.99 27.67 2.15
CA TRP A 578 -1.88 28.98 2.81
C TRP A 578 -2.20 28.94 4.31
N ALA A 579 -1.80 27.84 4.94
CA ALA A 579 -2.11 27.57 6.34
C ALA A 579 -1.55 28.65 7.26
N THR A 580 -2.26 28.90 8.34
CA THR A 580 -1.88 29.74 9.47
C THR A 580 -1.01 28.94 10.44
N ALA A 581 0.09 29.53 10.92
CA ALA A 581 0.95 28.84 11.86
C ALA A 581 0.32 28.76 13.26
N ILE A 582 0.34 27.56 13.84
CA ILE A 582 -0.03 27.33 15.24
C ILE A 582 1.23 27.36 16.11
N THR A 583 1.17 28.10 17.20
CA THR A 583 2.20 28.15 18.25
C THR A 583 1.64 27.56 19.54
N ILE A 584 2.51 26.95 20.35
CA ILE A 584 2.12 26.30 21.60
C ILE A 584 2.89 26.97 22.73
N ALA A 585 2.18 27.33 23.80
CA ALA A 585 2.80 27.89 24.99
C ALA A 585 3.57 26.81 25.76
N ASP A 586 4.81 27.12 26.17
CA ASP A 586 5.70 26.19 26.90
C ASP A 586 5.11 25.70 28.25
N SER A 587 4.06 26.36 28.76
CA SER A 587 3.45 26.08 30.06
C SER A 587 2.37 25.00 30.05
N VAL A 588 1.98 24.46 28.89
CA VAL A 588 0.87 23.49 28.79
C VAL A 588 1.38 22.14 28.28
N GLU A 589 1.42 21.14 29.17
CA GLU A 589 1.94 19.80 28.85
C GLU A 589 0.91 18.91 28.11
N ASN A 590 -0.37 19.29 28.06
CA ASN A 590 -1.46 18.46 27.51
C ASN A 590 -1.84 18.80 26.05
N ILE A 591 -0.88 19.32 25.27
CA ILE A 591 -1.10 19.67 23.85
C ILE A 591 -0.22 18.79 22.97
N GLU A 592 -0.85 17.99 22.14
CA GLU A 592 -0.18 17.16 21.14
C GLU A 592 -0.13 17.86 19.79
N ARG A 593 1.02 17.81 19.12
CA ARG A 593 1.18 18.30 17.74
C ARG A 593 0.74 17.20 16.77
N LEU A 594 -0.38 17.38 16.09
CA LEU A 594 -0.87 16.39 15.13
C LEU A 594 -0.09 16.45 13.83
N TRP A 595 0.05 17.65 13.27
CA TRP A 595 0.70 17.90 11.98
C TRP A 595 1.72 19.03 12.09
N ILE A 596 2.92 18.79 11.56
CA ILE A 596 4.05 19.73 11.57
C ILE A 596 4.73 19.79 10.19
N THR A 597 5.43 20.87 9.90
CA THR A 597 6.31 20.94 8.72
C THR A 597 7.61 20.16 8.94
N THR A 598 8.39 20.02 7.88
CA THR A 598 9.79 19.59 7.97
C THR A 598 10.65 20.65 8.69
N GLU A 599 11.91 20.31 8.95
CA GLU A 599 12.92 21.27 9.43
C GLU A 599 13.20 22.38 8.40
N ALA A 600 12.86 22.19 7.12
CA ALA A 600 12.92 23.23 6.08
C ALA A 600 11.63 24.06 6.00
N GLY A 601 10.79 23.96 7.04
CA GLY A 601 9.62 24.78 7.24
C GLY A 601 9.97 26.20 7.69
N GLY A 602 8.97 27.07 7.68
CA GLY A 602 9.08 28.42 8.19
C GLY A 602 7.77 29.16 8.12
N ILE A 603 7.80 30.44 8.48
CA ILE A 603 6.64 31.32 8.46
C ILE A 603 6.93 32.50 7.53
N GLN A 604 6.11 32.66 6.51
CA GLN A 604 6.15 33.82 5.63
C GLN A 604 5.35 34.97 6.28
N PRO A 605 5.93 36.19 6.41
CA PRO A 605 5.25 37.32 7.04
C PRO A 605 3.92 37.70 6.35
N PRO A 606 2.96 38.31 7.07
CA PRO A 606 1.70 38.77 6.50
C PRO A 606 1.92 39.78 5.36
N ASN A 607 0.91 39.90 4.47
CA ASN A 607 0.92 40.78 3.30
C ASN A 607 2.04 40.49 2.27
N SER A 608 2.73 39.35 2.39
CA SER A 608 3.73 38.92 1.42
C SER A 608 3.08 38.44 0.12
N LEU A 609 3.84 38.47 -0.97
CA LEU A 609 3.40 37.91 -2.24
C LEU A 609 3.28 36.38 -2.12
N ILE A 610 2.18 35.85 -2.67
CA ILE A 610 1.94 34.40 -2.71
C ILE A 610 2.16 33.82 -4.11
N MET A 611 2.55 34.61 -5.11
CA MET A 611 2.79 34.06 -6.45
C MET A 611 3.98 33.09 -6.46
N PRO A 612 3.88 31.92 -7.12
CA PRO A 612 4.94 30.90 -7.12
C PRO A 612 6.30 31.40 -7.60
N ASP A 613 6.32 32.31 -8.57
CA ASP A 613 7.54 32.90 -9.13
C ASP A 613 8.08 34.09 -8.32
N ALA A 614 7.31 34.58 -7.34
CA ALA A 614 7.63 35.76 -6.55
C ALA A 614 7.69 35.47 -5.03
N LEU A 615 7.73 34.18 -4.65
CA LEU A 615 7.92 33.80 -3.25
C LEU A 615 9.25 34.37 -2.73
N LEU A 616 9.22 34.78 -1.46
CA LEU A 616 10.43 35.25 -0.78
C LEU A 616 11.44 34.10 -0.73
N GLN A 617 12.71 34.41 -0.99
CA GLN A 617 13.77 33.44 -0.71
C GLN A 617 13.87 33.30 0.81
N PRO A 618 13.88 32.07 1.34
CA PRO A 618 13.93 31.87 2.78
C PRO A 618 15.29 32.32 3.31
N ASP A 619 15.28 32.96 4.48
CA ASP A 619 16.49 33.14 5.27
C ASP A 619 16.90 31.74 5.81
N PRO A 620 18.10 31.22 5.51
CA PRO A 620 18.53 29.92 6.01
C PRO A 620 18.49 29.79 7.53
N ASP A 621 18.65 30.90 8.26
CA ASP A 621 18.57 30.93 9.72
C ASP A 621 17.12 31.01 10.24
N GLY A 622 16.15 31.25 9.35
CA GLY A 622 14.72 31.35 9.66
C GLY A 622 13.95 30.03 9.51
N PHE A 623 14.62 28.94 9.14
CA PHE A 623 13.99 27.63 9.05
C PHE A 623 13.67 27.05 10.43
N GLN A 624 12.43 26.60 10.59
CA GLN A 624 11.94 25.99 11.81
C GLN A 624 10.79 25.04 11.50
N THR A 625 10.61 24.05 12.37
CA THR A 625 9.39 23.23 12.37
C THR A 625 8.21 24.07 12.84
N VAL A 626 7.17 24.15 12.01
CA VAL A 626 5.95 24.89 12.28
C VAL A 626 4.80 23.91 12.49
N THR A 627 3.90 24.19 13.44
CA THR A 627 2.75 23.34 13.72
C THR A 627 1.56 23.77 12.86
N LEU A 628 0.90 22.81 12.22
CA LEU A 628 -0.29 22.99 11.39
C LEU A 628 -1.58 22.62 12.13
N ALA A 629 -1.51 21.62 13.02
CA ALA A 629 -2.66 21.16 13.79
C ALA A 629 -2.25 20.61 15.16
N VAL A 630 -3.12 20.79 16.14
CA VAL A 630 -2.93 20.34 17.52
C VAL A 630 -4.18 19.67 18.09
N ALA A 631 -3.99 18.79 19.06
CA ALA A 631 -5.05 18.22 19.89
C ALA A 631 -4.83 18.57 21.37
N ILE A 632 -5.93 18.81 22.09
CA ILE A 632 -5.97 19.02 23.54
C ILE A 632 -6.91 17.97 24.16
N GLY A 633 -6.46 17.34 25.25
CA GLY A 633 -7.23 16.37 26.04
C GLY A 633 -7.10 14.94 25.52
N GLY A 634 -7.41 13.94 26.37
CA GLY A 634 -7.52 12.54 25.96
C GLY A 634 -6.20 11.82 25.57
N GLY A 635 -5.22 11.79 26.47
CA GLY A 635 -4.02 10.95 26.29
C GLY A 635 -4.33 9.44 26.22
N GLU A 636 -3.39 8.63 25.72
CA GLU A 636 -3.48 7.16 25.48
C GLU A 636 -3.79 6.28 26.73
N THR A 637 -4.23 6.84 27.85
CA THR A 637 -4.68 6.04 28.99
C THR A 637 -6.02 5.39 28.68
N GLU A 638 -6.05 4.05 28.71
CA GLU A 638 -7.29 3.25 28.64
C GLU A 638 -8.36 3.86 29.56
N PRO A 639 -9.61 3.98 29.09
CA PRO A 639 -10.70 4.55 29.88
C PRO A 639 -10.83 3.70 31.15
N THR A 640 -10.61 4.32 32.31
CA THR A 640 -10.91 3.66 33.56
C THR A 640 -12.41 3.74 33.78
N THR A 641 -12.98 2.72 34.40
CA THR A 641 -14.43 2.46 34.50
C THR A 641 -15.27 3.53 35.22
N ASN A 642 -14.75 4.73 35.49
CA ASN A 642 -15.42 5.86 36.13
C ASN A 642 -15.06 7.24 35.54
N ASP A 643 -14.50 7.35 34.34
CA ASP A 643 -14.03 8.64 33.84
C ASP A 643 -15.18 9.60 33.49
N VAL A 644 -15.09 10.81 34.06
CA VAL A 644 -15.89 11.98 33.70
C VAL A 644 -15.54 12.33 32.25
N ARG A 645 -16.54 12.61 31.42
CA ARG A 645 -16.35 13.03 30.02
C ARG A 645 -15.43 14.26 30.00
N GLU A 646 -14.18 14.09 29.58
CA GLU A 646 -13.23 15.20 29.47
C GLU A 646 -13.40 15.91 28.12
N GLY A 647 -13.41 17.23 28.12
CA GLY A 647 -13.47 18.02 26.88
C GLY A 647 -12.27 17.76 25.98
N ARG A 648 -12.51 17.67 24.68
CA ARG A 648 -11.45 17.50 23.67
C ARG A 648 -11.53 18.61 22.64
N ILE A 649 -10.37 19.11 22.21
CA ILE A 649 -10.28 20.15 21.18
C ILE A 649 -9.26 19.72 20.12
N ILE A 650 -9.62 19.87 18.85
CA ILE A 650 -8.65 19.87 17.75
C ILE A 650 -8.68 21.24 17.09
N VAL A 651 -7.50 21.82 16.92
CA VAL A 651 -7.33 23.10 16.22
C VAL A 651 -6.47 22.86 14.99
N VAL A 652 -6.96 23.26 13.83
CA VAL A 652 -6.23 23.19 12.54
C VAL A 652 -6.10 24.61 12.00
N GLY A 653 -4.88 24.98 11.61
CA GLY A 653 -4.57 26.31 11.08
C GLY A 653 -4.97 26.48 9.62
N ASP A 654 -5.93 25.72 9.12
CA ASP A 654 -6.37 25.77 7.72
C ASP A 654 -7.80 25.25 7.61
N VAL A 655 -8.66 25.97 6.89
CA VAL A 655 -9.96 25.45 6.45
C VAL A 655 -9.90 24.88 5.03
N ASP A 656 -8.95 25.34 4.20
CA ASP A 656 -8.90 25.06 2.76
C ASP A 656 -8.60 23.58 2.49
N PHE A 657 -7.94 22.88 3.42
CA PHE A 657 -7.69 21.44 3.31
C PHE A 657 -8.97 20.60 3.13
N LEU A 658 -10.13 21.11 3.55
CA LEU A 658 -11.45 20.47 3.39
C LEU A 658 -12.22 20.93 2.17
N GLU A 659 -11.70 21.89 1.41
CA GLU A 659 -12.27 22.24 0.13
C GLU A 659 -12.10 21.08 -0.87
N GLU A 660 -13.04 20.99 -1.80
CA GLU A 660 -13.09 19.94 -2.80
C GLU A 660 -11.80 19.86 -3.64
N SER A 661 -11.16 21.01 -3.91
CA SER A 661 -9.91 21.08 -4.67
C SER A 661 -8.74 20.40 -3.96
N PHE A 662 -8.67 20.48 -2.63
CA PHE A 662 -7.64 19.85 -1.81
C PHE A 662 -7.95 18.37 -1.57
N ILE A 663 -9.21 18.01 -1.29
CA ILE A 663 -9.63 16.62 -1.10
C ILE A 663 -9.39 15.78 -2.37
N GLN A 664 -9.63 16.35 -3.56
CA GLN A 664 -9.38 15.66 -4.83
C GLN A 664 -7.90 15.32 -5.04
N VAL A 665 -6.99 16.16 -4.55
CA VAL A 665 -5.54 15.94 -4.65
C VAL A 665 -5.04 15.05 -3.52
N SER A 666 -5.58 15.23 -2.31
CA SER A 666 -5.18 14.55 -1.08
C SER A 666 -6.42 14.00 -0.34
N PRO A 667 -6.90 12.79 -0.70
CA PRO A 667 -8.03 12.17 -0.02
C PRO A 667 -7.81 11.97 1.50
N ASP A 668 -6.55 11.86 1.93
CA ASP A 668 -6.15 11.78 3.34
C ASP A 668 -6.66 12.98 4.17
N ASN A 669 -6.92 14.13 3.54
CA ASN A 669 -7.48 15.32 4.21
C ASN A 669 -8.88 15.07 4.76
N LEU A 670 -9.76 14.42 3.98
CA LEU A 670 -11.11 14.10 4.42
C LEU A 670 -11.06 13.05 5.54
N ILE A 671 -10.23 12.01 5.36
CA ILE A 671 -10.04 10.96 6.37
C ILE A 671 -9.50 11.55 7.69
N PHE A 672 -8.62 12.55 7.63
CA PHE A 672 -8.17 13.26 8.83
C PHE A 672 -9.33 13.93 9.57
N ALA A 673 -10.18 14.67 8.87
CA ALA A 673 -11.33 15.32 9.49
C ALA A 673 -12.32 14.30 10.07
N GLU A 674 -12.59 13.20 9.38
CA GLU A 674 -13.41 12.11 9.90
C GLU A 674 -12.80 11.52 11.18
N ASN A 675 -11.50 11.17 11.16
CA ASN A 675 -10.82 10.63 12.33
C ASN A 675 -10.81 11.62 13.51
N ALA A 676 -10.62 12.91 13.22
CA ALA A 676 -10.67 13.99 14.20
C ALA A 676 -12.06 14.08 14.84
N ILE A 677 -13.12 14.06 14.04
CA ILE A 677 -14.51 14.13 14.49
C ILE A 677 -14.87 12.88 15.31
N ASP A 678 -14.50 11.69 14.84
CA ASP A 678 -14.73 10.43 15.58
C ASP A 678 -14.03 10.45 16.95
N TRP A 679 -12.80 10.98 17.00
CA TRP A 679 -12.07 11.14 18.26
C TRP A 679 -12.70 12.19 19.19
N LEU A 680 -13.20 13.30 18.64
CA LEU A 680 -13.83 14.37 19.41
C LEU A 680 -15.23 14.00 19.91
N ALA A 681 -15.99 13.22 19.15
CA ALA A 681 -17.31 12.72 19.55
C ALA A 681 -17.23 11.71 20.71
N GLN A 682 -16.04 11.12 20.94
CA GLN A 682 -15.76 10.14 22.01
C GLN A 682 -16.58 8.84 21.90
N ASP A 683 -16.95 8.46 20.68
CA ASP A 683 -17.61 7.18 20.41
C ASP A 683 -16.57 6.07 20.23
N GLU A 684 -16.38 5.22 21.24
CA GLU A 684 -15.38 4.15 21.23
C GLU A 684 -15.55 3.17 20.06
N ALA A 685 -16.79 2.89 19.64
CA ALA A 685 -17.08 2.00 18.53
C ALA A 685 -16.64 2.63 17.20
N LEU A 686 -16.96 3.91 16.97
CA LEU A 686 -16.54 4.63 15.76
C LEU A 686 -15.03 4.90 15.74
N ILE A 687 -14.42 5.19 16.90
CA ILE A 687 -12.97 5.36 17.04
C ILE A 687 -12.24 4.07 16.66
N ALA A 688 -12.81 2.90 16.95
CA ALA A 688 -12.20 1.61 16.66
C ALA A 688 -12.41 1.15 15.20
N ILE A 689 -13.49 1.56 14.54
CA ILE A 689 -13.81 1.27 13.13
C ILE A 689 -13.32 2.44 12.26
N ARG A 690 -12.00 2.62 12.11
CA ARG A 690 -11.44 3.68 11.25
C ARG A 690 -11.02 3.15 9.88
N SER A 691 -11.05 4.04 8.88
CA SER A 691 -10.57 3.72 7.55
C SER A 691 -9.06 3.52 7.56
N LYS A 692 -8.59 2.42 6.96
CA LYS A 692 -7.16 2.11 6.84
C LYS A 692 -6.64 2.60 5.50
N THR A 693 -5.75 3.59 5.50
CA THR A 693 -5.15 4.07 4.24
C THR A 693 -4.15 3.06 3.71
N ARG A 694 -4.30 2.68 2.42
CA ARG A 694 -3.41 1.73 1.74
C ARG A 694 -2.34 2.42 0.86
N THR A 695 -2.31 3.74 0.88
CA THR A 695 -1.36 4.55 0.11
C THR A 695 -0.01 4.59 0.83
N PRO A 696 1.11 4.31 0.16
CA PRO A 696 2.44 4.44 0.75
C PRO A 696 2.73 5.90 1.14
N PRO A 697 3.51 6.16 2.21
CA PRO A 697 3.83 7.52 2.64
C PRO A 697 4.68 8.27 1.61
N PRO A 698 4.63 9.62 1.59
CA PRO A 698 5.52 10.40 0.75
C PRO A 698 6.98 10.22 1.18
N ILE A 699 7.89 10.38 0.22
CA ILE A 699 9.32 10.44 0.51
C ILE A 699 9.78 11.90 0.55
N VAL A 700 10.33 12.32 1.68
CA VAL A 700 10.86 13.67 1.88
C VAL A 700 12.38 13.61 2.01
N PHE A 701 13.08 14.43 1.21
CA PHE A 701 14.53 14.53 1.27
C PHE A 701 14.91 15.77 2.06
N THR A 702 15.62 15.63 3.17
CA THR A 702 16.04 16.78 3.98
C THR A 702 17.32 17.44 3.45
N SER A 703 18.06 16.77 2.56
CA SER A 703 19.22 17.35 1.87
C SER A 703 19.44 16.82 0.46
N ASP A 704 20.04 17.64 -0.39
CA ASP A 704 20.52 17.23 -1.71
C ASP A 704 21.52 16.08 -1.62
N PHE A 705 22.31 16.02 -0.54
CA PHE A 705 23.23 14.93 -0.30
C PHE A 705 22.50 13.60 -0.05
N GLN A 706 21.42 13.58 0.73
CA GLN A 706 20.61 12.37 0.91
C GLN A 706 20.00 11.91 -0.41
N LYS A 707 19.40 12.82 -1.16
CA LYS A 707 18.83 12.54 -2.48
C LYS A 707 19.88 12.00 -3.46
N ALA A 708 21.05 12.64 -3.52
CA ALA A 708 22.17 12.20 -4.36
C ALA A 708 22.75 10.87 -3.90
N SER A 709 22.83 10.62 -2.59
CA SER A 709 23.32 9.37 -2.01
C SER A 709 22.37 8.21 -2.31
N LEU A 710 21.05 8.41 -2.14
CA LEU A 710 20.06 7.41 -2.49
C LEU A 710 20.09 7.11 -4.00
N ARG A 711 20.25 8.14 -4.84
CA ARG A 711 20.33 7.98 -6.29
C ARG A 711 21.61 7.28 -6.74
N TRP A 712 22.75 7.94 -6.56
CA TRP A 712 24.03 7.55 -7.15
C TRP A 712 24.73 6.46 -6.33
N GLY A 713 24.54 6.46 -5.01
CA GLY A 713 25.02 5.39 -4.15
C GLY A 713 24.39 4.05 -4.50
N ASN A 714 23.08 4.00 -4.77
CA ASN A 714 22.44 2.78 -5.24
C ASN A 714 22.75 2.49 -6.72
N LEU A 715 22.51 3.45 -7.62
CA LEU A 715 22.59 3.20 -9.06
C LEU A 715 24.01 2.86 -9.55
N ILE A 716 25.03 3.49 -8.98
CA ILE A 716 26.43 3.29 -9.38
C ILE A 716 27.21 2.58 -8.28
N GLY A 717 27.08 3.03 -7.01
CA GLY A 717 27.88 2.52 -5.90
C GLY A 717 27.71 1.02 -5.69
N VAL A 718 26.47 0.52 -5.60
CA VAL A 718 26.20 -0.91 -5.38
C VAL A 718 26.75 -1.78 -6.53
N PRO A 719 26.41 -1.54 -7.82
CA PRO A 719 27.02 -2.29 -8.91
C PRO A 719 28.55 -2.19 -8.96
N LEU A 720 29.12 -1.01 -8.65
CA LEU A 720 30.57 -0.81 -8.64
C LEU A 720 31.27 -1.66 -7.58
N ILE A 721 30.70 -1.78 -6.38
CA ILE A 721 31.22 -2.67 -5.32
C ILE A 721 31.29 -4.11 -5.82
N ILE A 722 30.25 -4.57 -6.52
CA ILE A 722 30.22 -5.90 -7.12
C ILE A 722 31.30 -6.07 -8.19
N VAL A 723 31.47 -5.07 -9.07
CA VAL A 723 32.53 -5.08 -10.09
C VAL A 723 33.91 -5.17 -9.44
N ILE A 724 34.20 -4.32 -8.45
CA ILE A 724 35.48 -4.29 -7.74
C ILE A 724 35.75 -5.64 -7.08
N TYR A 725 34.78 -6.18 -6.33
CA TYR A 725 34.91 -7.49 -5.69
C TYR A 725 35.16 -8.61 -6.71
N GLY A 726 34.42 -8.61 -7.83
CA GLY A 726 34.60 -9.57 -8.92
C GLY A 726 36.00 -9.50 -9.54
N VAL A 727 36.48 -8.28 -9.85
CA VAL A 727 37.82 -8.05 -10.41
C VAL A 727 38.91 -8.50 -9.43
N MET A 728 38.81 -8.10 -8.15
CA MET A 728 39.78 -8.50 -7.11
C MET A 728 39.89 -10.02 -6.99
N LYS A 729 38.76 -10.74 -7.00
CA LYS A 729 38.74 -12.18 -6.85
C LYS A 729 39.29 -12.91 -8.07
N VAL A 730 38.86 -12.50 -9.27
CA VAL A 730 39.30 -13.11 -10.53
C VAL A 730 40.80 -12.87 -10.78
N THR A 731 41.30 -11.65 -10.52
CA THR A 731 42.73 -11.31 -10.67
C THR A 731 43.59 -11.94 -9.58
N GLY A 732 43.14 -11.95 -8.33
CA GLY A 732 43.85 -12.59 -7.21
C GLY A 732 43.99 -14.11 -7.38
N ARG A 733 43.05 -14.75 -8.08
CA ARG A 733 43.19 -16.17 -8.47
C ARG A 733 44.26 -16.35 -9.55
N ARG A 734 44.27 -15.52 -10.60
CA ARG A 734 45.30 -15.59 -11.66
C ARG A 734 46.71 -15.48 -11.06
N ARG A 735 46.92 -14.51 -10.16
CA ARG A 735 48.19 -14.35 -9.44
C ARG A 735 48.57 -15.57 -8.60
N ARG A 736 47.63 -16.15 -7.83
CA ARG A 736 47.90 -17.38 -7.03
C ARG A 736 48.19 -18.61 -7.89
N ALA A 737 47.54 -18.71 -9.06
CA ALA A 737 47.86 -19.75 -10.02
C ALA A 737 49.28 -19.53 -10.58
N GLU A 738 49.61 -18.32 -11.04
CA GLU A 738 50.96 -17.98 -11.55
C GLU A 738 52.07 -18.25 -10.52
N VAL A 739 51.87 -17.90 -9.24
CA VAL A 739 52.82 -18.19 -8.16
C VAL A 739 53.00 -19.70 -7.96
N ARG A 740 51.91 -20.48 -7.89
CA ARG A 740 52.00 -21.95 -7.77
C ARG A 740 52.67 -22.62 -8.97
N TRP A 741 52.48 -22.08 -10.17
CA TRP A 741 53.17 -22.57 -11.37
C TRP A 741 54.65 -22.17 -11.35
N GLY A 742 54.98 -20.97 -10.84
CA GLY A 742 56.36 -20.54 -10.59
C GLY A 742 57.09 -21.45 -9.60
N ASP A 743 56.45 -21.80 -8.48
CA ASP A 743 56.98 -22.71 -7.46
C ASP A 743 57.13 -24.17 -7.95
N PHE A 744 56.47 -24.54 -9.05
CA PHE A 744 56.57 -25.88 -9.66
C PHE A 744 57.65 -25.94 -10.76
N ILE A 745 58.05 -24.78 -11.29
CA ILE A 745 59.05 -24.62 -12.35
C ILE A 745 60.43 -24.26 -11.77
N ALA A 746 60.46 -23.60 -10.61
CA ALA A 746 61.66 -23.38 -9.79
C ALA A 746 62.03 -24.64 -9.00
#